data_AF-A0A9D9M861-F1
#
_entry.id   AF-A0A9D9M861-F1
#
_cell.length_a   1.000
_cell.length_b   1.000
_cell.length_c   1.000
_cell.angle_alpha   90.00
_cell.angle_beta   90.00
_cell.angle_gamma   90.00
#
_symmetry.space_group_name_H-M   'P 1'
#
loop_
_entity.id
_entity.type
_entity.pdbx_description
1 polymer ?
#
loop_
_entity_poly.entity_id
_entity_poly.type
_entity_poly.pdbx_seq_one_letter_code
_entity_poly.pdbx_strand_id
1 'polypeptide(L)'
;MKQKRRWFLAVVCCVMNSALWAQSNVQQDTLRYEVNPLLVRQHFDGWGVSLCWWAGQCGKWDDEKIDEIVTWLVSPEGLNYNHFRYNIGGGDDPFNRHCTPHHMGRGKGLRAEMEGFKDSLDDVYLWDRDAAQRKIMLKIKEKRPDAVFEAFSNSCPYYMTYSGCVSGHSDGNKDNLRPEYYEAFAHYLVDVCKHYKDTYGIEFKTLAPFNESAANYWHANGSQEGCHFDYESQIKFIQVLEPILRQSGLNTVISAADETNVGQAIAGLNRYVSAGIDKYIGQWNTHTYGGNNEERIRYGELARKTGKHLWMSETGAGGNGIAGNLSLTQRLFDDMRYIQPEAWIDWQYMEEANDQWCTIRGSFANQTYAKVKNYYVRQQCSRFIKPGYTIITSDCRQSLAALNAHRDTLVMVVLNQGKDNTHDIDLSYFPNYISSISAYRTSENENLADAANSVVLNGSHLFVNMPSQSITTVVIHFDDTHAVTAKMDKSLVKKTDGKPRLVVCTDIAPADVEPDDMESMVRLMSYADQFEIEALITTVGWNCDPYPVEWAKYLQRVIEAYRKDVPKLMKRSGQRVFLSLEKENGTQRIGYWPSADYLKSRAVMGSVHGGIKVIGEGNDSQGSDLLIRLADEDDPRPIYVAAWGGANTFAQAIWRVKQTRSPEELKRFVQKFRIYTITDQDMQYNMRMNRAYSSHQWLRQVFPYDLQFVWDEGTWQEQCELGKQNWQLHKNHIQGKGALGKEYPDYKWGVEGDTPSFLYVLPNGLNDPEDPRQAGWAGYHERGLCADSLTTAWTSWQEPVYSTSVAYKRRFYPDEIADFMARMQWADEGKGNRNPQVIVNNSKGLQPLVIHAKAGSTIRLNASKSKDPDGDALSFHWWQQPEIGKTKVAINPSDGPKVSIQIPDSIGDTIHLVCEVHDNGPFHLVSYRRIIIYIE
;
A
#
# COMPACT_ATOMS: atom_id res chain seq x y z
N MET A 1 -72.02 38.64 -33.86
CA MET A 1 -72.26 37.20 -33.56
C MET A 1 -70.99 36.64 -32.91
N LYS A 2 -70.56 36.95 -31.69
CA LYS A 2 -71.13 36.80 -30.33
C LYS A 2 -71.67 35.40 -30.00
N GLN A 3 -70.93 34.75 -29.09
CA GLN A 3 -71.21 33.54 -28.29
C GLN A 3 -71.26 32.18 -29.00
N LYS A 4 -70.27 31.35 -28.71
CA LYS A 4 -70.44 30.08 -27.95
C LYS A 4 -69.07 29.49 -27.57
N ARG A 5 -68.68 29.72 -26.31
CA ARG A 5 -67.64 28.98 -25.57
C ARG A 5 -68.38 28.08 -24.58
N ARG A 6 -68.13 26.77 -24.61
CA ARG A 6 -67.93 25.88 -23.45
C ARG A 6 -67.87 24.43 -23.92
N TRP A 7 -66.70 23.82 -23.71
CA TRP A 7 -66.45 22.42 -23.37
C TRP A 7 -67.22 21.34 -24.14
N PHE A 8 -66.50 20.51 -24.90
CA PHE A 8 -66.44 19.08 -24.60
C PHE A 8 -65.15 18.50 -25.18
N LEU A 9 -64.16 18.40 -24.30
CA LEU A 9 -62.86 17.77 -24.48
C LEU A 9 -63.11 16.26 -24.25
N ALA A 10 -63.40 15.51 -25.30
CA ALA A 10 -63.42 14.04 -25.25
C ALA A 10 -63.26 13.48 -26.68
N VAL A 11 -62.30 12.56 -26.85
CA VAL A 11 -62.22 11.58 -27.97
C VAL A 11 -61.46 11.95 -29.25
N VAL A 12 -60.44 12.83 -29.24
CA VAL A 12 -59.45 12.88 -30.36
C VAL A 12 -57.99 12.97 -29.88
N CYS A 13 -57.62 12.12 -28.93
CA CYS A 13 -56.21 11.90 -28.52
C CYS A 13 -55.89 10.40 -28.35
N CYS A 14 -56.47 9.54 -29.20
CA CYS A 14 -56.34 8.08 -29.10
C CYS A 14 -55.36 7.43 -30.10
N VAL A 15 -54.41 8.15 -30.72
CA VAL A 15 -53.41 7.50 -31.61
C VAL A 15 -51.95 7.96 -31.38
N MET A 16 -51.64 8.77 -30.36
CA MET A 16 -50.25 9.12 -30.02
C MET A 16 -50.01 9.21 -28.51
N ASN A 17 -50.40 8.17 -27.76
CA ASN A 17 -50.00 8.06 -26.34
C ASN A 17 -50.06 6.61 -25.82
N SER A 18 -49.38 5.70 -26.52
CA SER A 18 -49.11 4.34 -26.04
C SER A 18 -47.60 4.09 -26.03
N ALA A 19 -46.87 4.91 -25.29
CA ALA A 19 -45.47 4.67 -24.92
C ALA A 19 -45.12 5.42 -23.63
N LEU A 20 -45.98 5.31 -22.62
CA LEU A 20 -45.66 5.63 -21.23
C LEU A 20 -46.06 4.40 -20.42
N TRP A 21 -45.34 3.30 -20.67
CA TRP A 21 -45.21 2.26 -19.67
C TRP A 21 -44.29 2.81 -18.59
N ALA A 22 -44.83 2.89 -17.38
CA ALA A 22 -44.08 3.19 -16.17
C ALA A 22 -42.86 2.27 -16.09
N GLN A 23 -41.68 2.79 -16.45
CA GLN A 23 -40.45 2.32 -15.85
C GLN A 23 -40.45 2.87 -14.44
N SER A 24 -40.81 2.01 -13.48
CA SER A 24 -40.30 2.15 -12.13
C SER A 24 -38.79 2.36 -12.24
N ASN A 25 -38.30 3.58 -12.01
CA ASN A 25 -36.89 3.82 -11.76
C ASN A 25 -36.53 3.09 -10.47
N VAL A 26 -36.16 1.81 -10.59
CA VAL A 26 -35.32 1.16 -9.59
C VAL A 26 -34.00 1.92 -9.68
N GLN A 27 -33.72 2.72 -8.66
CA GLN A 27 -32.44 3.41 -8.52
C GLN A 27 -31.36 2.33 -8.48
N GLN A 28 -30.62 2.17 -9.57
CA GLN A 28 -29.55 1.19 -9.68
C GLN A 28 -28.44 1.60 -8.70
N ASP A 29 -28.05 0.68 -7.79
CA ASP A 29 -27.02 0.95 -6.80
C ASP A 29 -25.73 1.36 -7.52
N THR A 30 -25.14 2.49 -7.13
CA THR A 30 -23.92 3.02 -7.76
C THR A 30 -22.75 2.91 -6.81
N LEU A 31 -21.72 2.17 -7.22
CA LEU A 31 -20.45 2.05 -6.49
C LEU A 31 -19.47 3.10 -7.00
N ARG A 32 -19.16 4.10 -6.17
CA ARG A 32 -18.25 5.20 -6.50
C ARG A 32 -16.86 4.97 -5.91
N TYR A 33 -15.82 5.11 -6.72
CA TYR A 33 -14.43 4.96 -6.29
C TYR A 33 -13.47 5.58 -7.29
N GLU A 34 -12.25 5.87 -6.85
CA GLU A 34 -11.17 6.39 -7.70
C GLU A 34 -10.16 5.29 -8.08
N VAL A 35 -9.45 5.54 -9.18
CA VAL A 35 -8.29 4.76 -9.60
C VAL A 35 -7.08 5.70 -9.66
N ASN A 36 -6.03 5.36 -8.92
CA ASN A 36 -4.86 6.23 -8.81
C ASN A 36 -3.63 5.55 -9.45
N PRO A 37 -3.13 6.06 -10.60
CA PRO A 37 -1.99 5.49 -11.31
C PRO A 37 -0.65 5.73 -10.61
N LEU A 38 -0.62 6.56 -9.56
CA LEU A 38 0.58 6.84 -8.75
C LEU A 38 0.73 5.86 -7.58
N LEU A 39 -0.38 5.28 -7.12
CA LEU A 39 -0.37 4.28 -6.04
C LEU A 39 -0.14 2.88 -6.62
N VAL A 40 1.10 2.67 -7.07
CA VAL A 40 1.61 1.37 -7.54
C VAL A 40 1.53 0.34 -6.42
N ARG A 41 1.08 -0.86 -6.77
CA ARG A 41 1.08 -2.04 -5.91
C ARG A 41 2.28 -2.91 -6.30
N GLN A 42 2.09 -3.90 -7.15
CA GLN A 42 3.12 -4.79 -7.66
C GLN A 42 3.30 -4.68 -9.17
N HIS A 43 4.53 -4.96 -9.61
CA HIS A 43 4.77 -5.37 -10.99
C HIS A 43 4.26 -6.81 -11.17
N PHE A 44 3.64 -7.08 -12.30
CA PHE A 44 2.95 -8.32 -12.55
C PHE A 44 3.64 -9.13 -13.65
N ASP A 45 4.16 -10.29 -13.27
CA ASP A 45 4.88 -11.21 -14.13
C ASP A 45 3.92 -12.03 -14.99
N GLY A 46 2.76 -12.43 -14.44
CA GLY A 46 1.69 -13.00 -15.27
C GLY A 46 0.78 -14.02 -14.60
N TRP A 47 0.06 -14.73 -15.46
CA TRP A 47 -0.98 -15.69 -15.11
C TRP A 47 -0.54 -17.10 -15.48
N GLY A 48 -1.03 -18.08 -14.74
CA GLY A 48 -0.62 -19.44 -14.99
C GLY A 48 -1.60 -20.52 -14.59
N VAL A 49 -1.19 -21.75 -14.83
CA VAL A 49 -1.90 -22.95 -14.40
C VAL A 49 -0.93 -24.08 -14.09
N SER A 50 -1.30 -24.98 -13.19
CA SER A 50 -0.60 -26.25 -13.05
C SER A 50 -0.85 -27.17 -14.24
N LEU A 51 0.18 -27.90 -14.67
CA LEU A 51 0.05 -29.01 -15.64
C LEU A 51 -0.47 -30.29 -14.97
N CYS A 52 -0.47 -30.26 -13.64
CA CYS A 52 -1.04 -31.23 -12.73
C CYS A 52 -2.58 -31.30 -12.87
N TRP A 53 -3.20 -32.45 -13.12
CA TRP A 53 -2.64 -33.61 -13.82
C TRP A 53 -3.26 -33.81 -15.20
N TRP A 54 -4.02 -32.82 -15.68
CA TRP A 54 -4.70 -32.88 -16.97
C TRP A 54 -3.71 -33.08 -18.13
N ALA A 55 -2.50 -32.52 -18.03
CA ALA A 55 -1.51 -32.61 -19.09
C ALA A 55 -1.02 -34.05 -19.31
N GLY A 56 -0.92 -34.85 -18.25
CA GLY A 56 -0.57 -36.28 -18.34
C GLY A 56 -1.62 -37.13 -19.06
N GLN A 57 -2.87 -36.63 -19.15
CA GLN A 57 -3.93 -37.27 -19.93
C GLN A 57 -4.00 -36.69 -21.34
N CYS A 58 -4.10 -35.37 -21.48
CA CYS A 58 -4.23 -34.70 -22.77
C CYS A 58 -2.99 -34.84 -23.66
N GLY A 59 -1.80 -35.03 -23.10
CA GLY A 59 -0.58 -35.29 -23.88
C GLY A 59 -0.63 -36.61 -24.66
N LYS A 60 -1.58 -37.51 -24.36
CA LYS A 60 -1.81 -38.75 -25.10
C LYS A 60 -2.78 -38.56 -26.28
N TRP A 61 -3.37 -37.38 -26.43
CA TRP A 61 -4.31 -37.09 -27.49
C TRP A 61 -3.62 -36.84 -28.84
N ASP A 62 -4.45 -36.76 -29.89
CA ASP A 62 -4.02 -36.37 -31.23
C ASP A 62 -3.37 -34.97 -31.21
N ASP A 63 -2.31 -34.79 -32.01
CA ASP A 63 -1.53 -33.55 -32.02
C ASP A 63 -2.35 -32.32 -32.36
N GLU A 64 -3.35 -32.44 -33.24
CA GLU A 64 -4.26 -31.34 -33.60
C GLU A 64 -5.07 -30.84 -32.39
N LYS A 65 -5.55 -31.75 -31.54
CA LYS A 65 -6.30 -31.41 -30.34
C LYS A 65 -5.40 -30.79 -29.29
N ILE A 66 -4.19 -31.33 -29.13
CA ILE A 66 -3.15 -30.75 -28.26
C ILE A 66 -2.84 -29.32 -28.72
N ASP A 67 -2.65 -29.12 -30.03
CA ASP A 67 -2.37 -27.81 -30.60
C ASP A 67 -3.48 -26.81 -30.31
N GLU A 68 -4.74 -27.22 -30.45
CA GLU A 68 -5.90 -26.37 -30.18
C GLU A 68 -6.02 -25.99 -28.69
N ILE A 69 -5.98 -26.96 -27.77
CA ILE A 69 -6.11 -26.66 -26.33
C ILE A 69 -4.93 -25.84 -25.82
N VAL A 70 -3.70 -26.09 -26.30
CA VAL A 70 -2.55 -25.26 -25.92
C VAL A 70 -2.68 -23.86 -26.52
N THR A 71 -3.21 -23.74 -27.75
CA THR A 71 -3.50 -22.41 -28.33
C THR A 71 -4.48 -21.65 -27.44
N TRP A 72 -5.58 -22.25 -27.01
CA TRP A 72 -6.52 -21.58 -26.09
C TRP A 72 -5.87 -21.17 -24.76
N LEU A 73 -4.89 -21.93 -24.28
CA LEU A 73 -4.16 -21.65 -23.04
C LEU A 73 -3.20 -20.46 -23.16
N VAL A 74 -2.43 -20.36 -24.24
CA VAL A 74 -1.27 -19.44 -24.30
C VAL A 74 -1.40 -18.28 -25.28
N SER A 75 -2.36 -18.33 -26.20
CA SER A 75 -2.58 -17.28 -27.21
C SER A 75 -3.01 -15.96 -26.55
N PRO A 76 -2.58 -14.80 -27.10
CA PRO A 76 -3.09 -13.47 -26.72
C PRO A 76 -4.61 -13.28 -26.89
N GLU A 77 -5.25 -14.11 -27.71
CA GLU A 77 -6.70 -14.16 -27.91
C GLU A 77 -7.39 -15.16 -26.96
N GLY A 78 -6.60 -16.08 -26.39
CA GLY A 78 -6.99 -17.10 -25.43
C GLY A 78 -6.89 -16.62 -23.98
N LEU A 79 -6.45 -17.49 -23.07
CA LEU A 79 -6.16 -17.14 -21.67
C LEU A 79 -4.84 -16.36 -21.53
N ASN A 80 -3.95 -16.42 -22.52
CA ASN A 80 -2.67 -15.71 -22.50
C ASN A 80 -1.82 -16.03 -21.24
N TYR A 81 -1.90 -17.27 -20.73
CA TYR A 81 -1.08 -17.72 -19.62
C TYR A 81 0.38 -17.86 -20.06
N ASN A 82 1.30 -17.51 -19.15
CA ASN A 82 2.75 -17.58 -19.37
C ASN A 82 3.51 -18.27 -18.23
N HIS A 83 2.85 -18.62 -17.13
CA HIS A 83 3.43 -19.34 -16.01
C HIS A 83 2.85 -20.75 -15.89
N PHE A 84 3.69 -21.77 -15.76
CA PHE A 84 3.23 -23.16 -15.73
C PHE A 84 3.97 -23.98 -14.68
N ARG A 85 3.23 -24.74 -13.87
CA ARG A 85 3.80 -25.61 -12.83
C ARG A 85 3.84 -27.05 -13.33
N TYR A 86 5.03 -27.66 -13.38
CA TYR A 86 5.30 -29.01 -13.83
C TYR A 86 5.47 -29.95 -12.62
N ASN A 87 4.65 -30.99 -12.51
CA ASN A 87 4.76 -31.94 -11.40
C ASN A 87 5.85 -32.98 -11.71
N ILE A 88 6.90 -33.03 -10.88
CA ILE A 88 7.84 -34.14 -10.81
C ILE A 88 7.18 -35.23 -9.95
N GLY A 89 6.61 -36.23 -10.63
CA GLY A 89 5.86 -37.32 -10.00
C GLY A 89 6.72 -38.16 -9.05
N GLY A 90 6.09 -38.67 -7.99
CA GLY A 90 6.73 -39.61 -7.09
C GLY A 90 6.74 -41.02 -7.68
N GLY A 91 5.65 -41.41 -8.34
CA GLY A 91 5.44 -42.77 -8.82
C GLY A 91 5.10 -43.72 -7.67
N ASP A 92 3.87 -44.22 -7.67
CA ASP A 92 3.44 -45.21 -6.67
C ASP A 92 4.11 -46.57 -6.91
N ASP A 93 4.07 -47.47 -5.92
CA ASP A 93 4.70 -48.79 -6.02
C ASP A 93 4.12 -49.58 -7.21
N PRO A 94 4.91 -49.89 -8.26
CA PRO A 94 4.40 -50.60 -9.43
C PRO A 94 3.92 -52.02 -9.11
N PHE A 95 4.37 -52.58 -7.98
CA PHE A 95 3.94 -53.89 -7.50
C PHE A 95 2.79 -53.83 -6.48
N ASN A 96 2.33 -52.63 -6.10
CA ASN A 96 1.24 -52.41 -5.14
C ASN A 96 1.41 -53.20 -3.83
N ARG A 97 2.64 -53.28 -3.29
CA ARG A 97 2.93 -54.07 -2.08
C ARG A 97 2.41 -53.38 -0.82
N HIS A 98 2.32 -52.06 -0.84
CA HIS A 98 1.99 -51.23 0.32
C HIS A 98 0.75 -50.34 0.14
N CYS A 99 0.33 -50.12 -1.11
CA CYS A 99 -0.90 -49.39 -1.44
C CYS A 99 -1.85 -50.30 -2.19
N THR A 100 -3.15 -50.03 -2.07
CA THR A 100 -4.17 -50.71 -2.83
C THR A 100 -4.01 -50.31 -4.31
N PRO A 101 -4.03 -51.27 -5.25
CA PRO A 101 -3.95 -50.95 -6.67
C PRO A 101 -4.92 -49.85 -7.09
N HIS A 102 -4.39 -48.86 -7.81
CA HIS A 102 -5.11 -47.70 -8.32
C HIS A 102 -5.96 -46.94 -7.27
N HIS A 103 -5.41 -46.78 -6.05
CA HIS A 103 -6.12 -46.07 -4.99
C HIS A 103 -6.45 -44.62 -5.35
N MET A 104 -5.58 -43.92 -6.08
CA MET A 104 -5.84 -42.56 -6.56
C MET A 104 -6.86 -42.54 -7.71
N GLY A 105 -6.79 -43.53 -8.61
CA GLY A 105 -7.75 -43.74 -9.69
C GLY A 105 -9.22 -43.84 -9.23
N ARG A 106 -9.47 -44.33 -8.01
CA ARG A 106 -10.82 -44.41 -7.41
C ARG A 106 -11.38 -43.08 -6.92
N GLY A 107 -10.52 -42.08 -6.68
CA GLY A 107 -10.92 -40.78 -6.14
C GLY A 107 -10.93 -39.67 -7.19
N LYS A 108 -9.74 -39.11 -7.48
CA LYS A 108 -9.59 -37.98 -8.43
C LYS A 108 -9.45 -38.44 -9.89
N GLY A 109 -9.47 -39.76 -10.13
CA GLY A 109 -9.30 -40.39 -11.43
C GLY A 109 -7.85 -40.76 -11.73
N LEU A 110 -7.62 -41.59 -12.76
CA LEU A 110 -6.29 -42.08 -13.15
C LEU A 110 -5.28 -40.96 -13.47
N ARG A 111 -5.75 -39.75 -13.73
CA ARG A 111 -4.90 -38.56 -13.87
C ARG A 111 -4.05 -38.28 -12.64
N ALA A 112 -4.51 -38.64 -11.44
CA ALA A 112 -3.76 -38.41 -10.21
C ALA A 112 -2.59 -39.40 -10.01
N GLU A 113 -2.47 -40.42 -10.85
CA GLU A 113 -1.38 -41.40 -10.81
C GLU A 113 -0.25 -40.93 -11.73
N MET A 114 0.69 -40.18 -11.16
CA MET A 114 1.84 -39.67 -11.90
C MET A 114 3.00 -40.67 -11.87
N GLU A 115 3.73 -40.76 -12.98
CA GLU A 115 4.89 -41.61 -13.07
C GLU A 115 6.10 -40.97 -12.38
N GLY A 116 6.85 -41.74 -11.61
CA GLY A 116 8.15 -41.37 -11.09
C GLY A 116 9.28 -41.80 -12.03
N PHE A 117 10.42 -41.14 -12.00
CA PHE A 117 11.52 -41.41 -12.93
C PHE A 117 12.43 -42.57 -12.51
N LYS A 118 12.21 -43.18 -11.35
CA LYS A 118 12.98 -44.33 -10.83
C LYS A 118 12.07 -45.26 -10.02
N ASP A 119 12.41 -46.54 -9.96
CA ASP A 119 11.66 -47.55 -9.20
C ASP A 119 12.34 -47.96 -7.88
N SER A 120 13.64 -47.66 -7.73
CA SER A 120 14.42 -47.82 -6.49
C SER A 120 15.63 -46.88 -6.49
N LEU A 121 16.42 -46.87 -5.40
CA LEU A 121 17.63 -46.06 -5.29
C LEU A 121 18.73 -46.45 -6.29
N ASP A 122 18.89 -47.74 -6.55
CA ASP A 122 19.99 -48.27 -7.37
C ASP A 122 19.62 -48.37 -8.85
N ASP A 123 18.34 -48.19 -9.20
CA ASP A 123 17.88 -48.21 -10.59
C ASP A 123 18.33 -46.98 -11.37
N VAL A 124 18.44 -47.16 -12.69
CA VAL A 124 18.67 -46.06 -13.63
C VAL A 124 17.41 -45.19 -13.78
N TYR A 125 17.60 -43.92 -14.15
CA TYR A 125 16.48 -43.05 -14.51
C TYR A 125 15.77 -43.54 -15.78
N LEU A 126 14.44 -43.51 -15.75
CA LEU A 126 13.54 -43.90 -16.82
C LEU A 126 12.96 -42.63 -17.48
N TRP A 127 13.78 -41.95 -18.27
CA TRP A 127 13.46 -40.62 -18.84
C TRP A 127 12.28 -40.61 -19.82
N ASP A 128 11.89 -41.76 -20.36
CA ASP A 128 10.71 -41.88 -21.21
C ASP A 128 9.39 -41.76 -20.43
N ARG A 129 9.42 -41.89 -19.09
CA ARG A 129 8.24 -41.67 -18.25
C ARG A 129 7.78 -40.21 -18.29
N ASP A 130 6.50 -40.02 -17.99
CA ASP A 130 5.79 -38.75 -18.01
C ASP A 130 5.81 -38.02 -19.37
N ALA A 131 5.97 -38.79 -20.46
CA ALA A 131 6.02 -38.26 -21.82
C ALA A 131 4.81 -37.41 -22.20
N ALA A 132 3.63 -37.70 -21.64
CA ALA A 132 2.41 -36.96 -21.94
C ALA A 132 2.43 -35.53 -21.33
N GLN A 133 2.75 -35.38 -20.04
CA GLN A 133 2.87 -34.05 -19.43
C GLN A 133 3.98 -33.24 -20.12
N ARG A 134 5.13 -33.89 -20.38
CA ARG A 134 6.24 -33.28 -21.12
C ARG A 134 5.83 -32.81 -22.52
N LYS A 135 5.05 -33.60 -23.26
CA LYS A 135 4.58 -33.21 -24.61
C LYS A 135 3.75 -31.93 -24.59
N ILE A 136 2.86 -31.77 -23.61
CA ILE A 136 2.11 -30.51 -23.41
C ILE A 136 3.05 -29.35 -23.08
N MET A 137 3.99 -29.55 -22.15
CA MET A 137 4.97 -28.52 -21.76
C MET A 137 5.82 -28.05 -22.97
N LEU A 138 6.29 -28.98 -23.81
CA LEU A 138 7.05 -28.64 -25.01
C LEU A 138 6.19 -27.89 -26.03
N LYS A 139 4.92 -28.29 -26.22
CA LYS A 139 3.99 -27.56 -27.09
C LYS A 139 3.69 -26.15 -26.55
N ILE A 140 3.60 -25.98 -25.23
CA ILE A 140 3.50 -24.67 -24.59
C ILE A 140 4.74 -23.83 -24.92
N LYS A 141 5.95 -24.35 -24.71
CA LYS A 141 7.20 -23.62 -25.02
C LYS A 141 7.31 -23.24 -26.49
N GLU A 142 6.89 -24.13 -27.40
CA GLU A 142 6.84 -23.88 -28.84
C GLU A 142 5.93 -22.69 -29.18
N LYS A 143 4.71 -22.66 -28.63
CA LYS A 143 3.73 -21.59 -28.90
C LYS A 143 3.94 -20.32 -28.07
N ARG A 144 4.62 -20.42 -26.93
CA ARG A 144 4.89 -19.35 -25.97
C ARG A 144 6.37 -19.40 -25.55
N PRO A 145 7.30 -18.90 -26.39
CA PRO A 145 8.74 -18.99 -26.12
C PRO A 145 9.19 -18.31 -24.82
N ASP A 146 8.44 -17.32 -24.33
CA ASP A 146 8.63 -16.62 -23.05
C ASP A 146 7.96 -17.32 -21.86
N ALA A 147 7.41 -18.53 -22.03
CA ALA A 147 6.82 -19.30 -20.94
C ALA A 147 7.83 -19.57 -19.82
N VAL A 148 7.38 -19.33 -18.59
CA VAL A 148 8.09 -19.56 -17.34
C VAL A 148 7.58 -20.86 -16.72
N PHE A 149 8.48 -21.75 -16.37
CA PHE A 149 8.15 -23.02 -15.74
C PHE A 149 8.69 -23.09 -14.30
N GLU A 150 7.84 -23.52 -13.38
CA GLU A 150 8.23 -24.00 -12.05
C GLU A 150 8.14 -25.52 -12.03
N ALA A 151 9.17 -26.20 -11.54
CA ALA A 151 9.06 -27.60 -11.17
C ALA A 151 8.56 -27.69 -9.74
N PHE A 152 7.64 -28.60 -9.45
CA PHE A 152 7.20 -28.88 -8.09
C PHE A 152 7.00 -30.37 -7.86
N SER A 153 6.95 -30.80 -6.61
CA SER A 153 6.70 -32.20 -6.26
C SER A 153 5.62 -32.32 -5.20
N ASN A 154 4.59 -33.14 -5.50
CA ASN A 154 3.57 -33.50 -4.52
C ASN A 154 4.08 -34.53 -3.48
N SER A 155 4.99 -35.41 -3.89
CA SER A 155 5.57 -36.44 -3.02
C SER A 155 6.93 -36.92 -3.54
N CYS A 156 7.81 -37.31 -2.62
CA CYS A 156 8.96 -38.15 -2.95
C CYS A 156 8.53 -39.53 -3.47
N PRO A 157 9.42 -40.25 -4.20
CA PRO A 157 9.14 -41.59 -4.70
C PRO A 157 8.80 -42.61 -3.61
N TYR A 158 7.92 -43.58 -3.93
CA TYR A 158 7.35 -44.53 -2.95
C TYR A 158 8.41 -45.25 -2.11
N TYR A 159 9.54 -45.65 -2.70
CA TYR A 159 10.63 -46.37 -2.04
C TYR A 159 11.44 -45.51 -1.05
N MET A 160 11.23 -44.19 -1.06
CA MET A 160 11.79 -43.26 -0.08
C MET A 160 10.83 -42.98 1.08
N THR A 161 9.58 -43.47 1.00
CA THR A 161 8.53 -43.14 1.98
C THR A 161 8.47 -44.13 3.14
N TYR A 162 7.99 -43.70 4.30
CA TYR A 162 7.68 -44.59 5.43
C TYR A 162 6.57 -45.58 5.10
N SER A 163 5.49 -45.12 4.46
CA SER A 163 4.34 -45.96 4.15
C SER A 163 4.57 -46.91 2.97
N GLY A 164 5.58 -46.65 2.12
CA GLY A 164 5.69 -47.26 0.81
C GLY A 164 4.67 -46.71 -0.19
N CYS A 165 4.05 -45.54 0.10
CA CYS A 165 2.97 -44.94 -0.66
C CYS A 165 3.20 -43.44 -0.88
N VAL A 166 3.01 -42.98 -2.13
CA VAL A 166 3.19 -41.55 -2.50
C VAL A 166 2.02 -40.64 -2.11
N SER A 167 0.94 -41.19 -1.56
CA SER A 167 -0.23 -40.43 -1.11
C SER A 167 -0.17 -39.97 0.35
N GLY A 168 0.83 -40.43 1.09
CA GLY A 168 1.09 -39.99 2.46
C GLY A 168 1.40 -41.13 3.42
N HIS A 169 1.52 -40.77 4.69
CA HIS A 169 1.82 -41.68 5.78
C HIS A 169 0.56 -42.39 6.29
N SER A 170 0.67 -43.44 7.11
CA SER A 170 -0.53 -44.06 7.72
C SER A 170 -1.25 -43.12 8.71
N ASP A 171 -0.48 -42.27 9.38
CA ASP A 171 -0.91 -41.10 10.16
C ASP A 171 -0.53 -39.83 9.41
N GLY A 172 -1.51 -39.03 8.98
CA GLY A 172 -1.29 -37.84 8.14
C GLY A 172 -0.62 -36.66 8.85
N ASN A 173 -0.38 -36.74 10.17
CA ASN A 173 0.40 -35.75 10.93
C ASN A 173 1.88 -36.15 11.07
N LYS A 174 2.36 -37.10 10.25
CA LYS A 174 3.74 -37.58 10.30
C LYS A 174 4.39 -37.43 8.96
N ASP A 175 5.66 -37.06 9.00
CA ASP A 175 6.54 -37.08 7.83
C ASP A 175 6.39 -38.41 7.10
N ASN A 176 6.22 -38.33 5.78
CA ASN A 176 6.21 -39.54 4.97
C ASN A 176 7.55 -39.79 4.28
N LEU A 177 8.43 -38.80 4.09
CA LEU A 177 9.81 -39.02 3.63
C LEU A 177 10.70 -39.49 4.80
N ARG A 178 11.45 -40.57 4.60
CA ARG A 178 12.42 -41.01 5.62
C ARG A 178 13.67 -40.12 5.61
N PRO A 179 14.16 -39.65 6.78
CA PRO A 179 15.30 -38.74 6.85
C PRO A 179 16.58 -39.24 6.17
N GLU A 180 16.83 -40.55 6.17
CA GLU A 180 17.97 -41.16 5.47
C GLU A 180 17.95 -40.98 3.95
N TYR A 181 16.82 -40.56 3.37
CA TYR A 181 16.65 -40.34 1.93
C TYR A 181 16.55 -38.87 1.52
N TYR A 182 16.82 -37.91 2.41
CA TYR A 182 16.79 -36.48 2.06
C TYR A 182 17.76 -36.14 0.92
N GLU A 183 18.99 -36.64 0.97
CA GLU A 183 19.98 -36.41 -0.09
C GLU A 183 19.57 -37.08 -1.40
N ALA A 184 19.07 -38.32 -1.35
CA ALA A 184 18.59 -39.04 -2.52
C ALA A 184 17.40 -38.35 -3.19
N PHE A 185 16.46 -37.82 -2.40
CA PHE A 185 15.31 -37.08 -2.93
C PHE A 185 15.72 -35.72 -3.51
N ALA A 186 16.67 -35.01 -2.87
CA ALA A 186 17.20 -33.77 -3.42
C ALA A 186 17.89 -34.01 -4.78
N HIS A 187 18.70 -35.07 -4.91
CA HIS A 187 19.27 -35.48 -6.20
C HIS A 187 18.19 -35.85 -7.21
N TYR A 188 17.16 -36.60 -6.82
CA TYR A 188 16.04 -36.94 -7.70
C TYR A 188 15.39 -35.70 -8.33
N LEU A 189 15.08 -34.68 -7.53
CA LEU A 189 14.49 -33.43 -8.04
C LEU A 189 15.45 -32.67 -8.96
N VAL A 190 16.71 -32.51 -8.53
CA VAL A 190 17.72 -31.72 -9.27
C VAL A 190 18.14 -32.40 -10.57
N ASP A 191 18.27 -33.73 -10.58
CA ASP A 191 18.63 -34.50 -11.78
C ASP A 191 17.51 -34.42 -12.83
N VAL A 192 16.24 -34.45 -12.42
CA VAL A 192 15.10 -34.25 -13.35
C VAL A 192 15.14 -32.82 -13.93
N CYS A 193 15.32 -31.80 -13.09
CA CYS A 193 15.46 -30.42 -13.58
C CYS A 193 16.64 -30.27 -14.56
N LYS A 194 17.79 -30.86 -14.23
CA LYS A 194 18.98 -30.84 -15.07
C LYS A 194 18.77 -31.57 -16.40
N HIS A 195 18.16 -32.75 -16.36
CA HIS A 195 17.81 -33.50 -17.56
C HIS A 195 16.92 -32.69 -18.50
N TYR A 196 15.94 -31.96 -17.96
CA TYR A 196 15.02 -31.14 -18.75
C TYR A 196 15.73 -29.96 -19.42
N LYS A 197 16.68 -29.32 -18.72
CA LYS A 197 17.53 -28.29 -19.32
C LYS A 197 18.41 -28.87 -20.42
N ASP A 198 19.16 -29.92 -20.12
CA ASP A 198 20.18 -30.47 -21.00
C ASP A 198 19.58 -31.14 -22.25
N THR A 199 18.41 -31.76 -22.11
CA THR A 199 17.79 -32.55 -23.19
C THR A 199 16.76 -31.75 -23.99
N TYR A 200 15.96 -30.92 -23.31
CA TYR A 200 14.81 -30.24 -23.91
C TYR A 200 14.95 -28.72 -23.95
N GLY A 201 16.03 -28.17 -23.39
CA GLY A 201 16.22 -26.71 -23.30
C GLY A 201 15.24 -26.03 -22.35
N ILE A 202 14.63 -26.78 -21.43
CA ILE A 202 13.71 -26.25 -20.42
C ILE A 202 14.44 -26.12 -19.10
N GLU A 203 14.90 -24.91 -18.78
CA GLU A 203 15.39 -24.58 -17.46
C GLU A 203 14.24 -24.01 -16.62
N PHE A 204 13.89 -24.70 -15.53
CA PHE A 204 12.87 -24.24 -14.59
C PHE A 204 13.36 -22.98 -13.86
N LYS A 205 12.50 -21.97 -13.70
CA LYS A 205 12.79 -20.75 -12.91
C LYS A 205 12.93 -21.11 -11.43
N THR A 206 11.97 -21.89 -10.93
CA THR A 206 11.92 -22.32 -9.53
C THR A 206 11.72 -23.83 -9.40
N LEU A 207 12.17 -24.36 -8.27
CA LEU A 207 11.91 -25.72 -7.81
C LEU A 207 11.23 -25.65 -6.43
N ALA A 208 9.96 -26.04 -6.36
CA ALA A 208 9.20 -26.22 -5.12
C ALA A 208 9.32 -27.69 -4.66
N PRO A 209 10.12 -28.01 -3.64
CA PRO A 209 10.30 -29.40 -3.20
C PRO A 209 9.09 -29.98 -2.46
N PHE A 210 8.14 -29.12 -2.08
CA PHE A 210 6.96 -29.46 -1.31
C PHE A 210 5.71 -28.83 -1.94
N ASN A 211 4.57 -29.46 -1.71
CA ASN A 211 3.24 -28.94 -2.07
C ASN A 211 2.29 -29.28 -0.93
N GLU A 212 1.77 -28.25 -0.24
CA GLU A 212 0.87 -28.38 0.91
C GLU A 212 1.38 -29.31 2.03
N SER A 213 2.69 -29.28 2.27
CA SER A 213 3.40 -30.21 3.14
C SER A 213 2.96 -30.18 4.60
N ALA A 214 2.53 -29.02 5.13
CA ALA A 214 2.10 -28.93 6.53
C ALA A 214 0.66 -29.44 6.75
N ALA A 215 -0.06 -29.77 5.68
CA ALA A 215 -1.41 -30.29 5.78
C ALA A 215 -1.43 -31.71 6.36
N ASN A 216 -2.43 -32.00 7.19
CA ASN A 216 -2.54 -33.27 7.89
C ASN A 216 -3.46 -34.30 7.22
N TYR A 217 -3.88 -34.05 5.97
CA TYR A 217 -4.80 -34.91 5.22
C TYR A 217 -4.09 -35.84 4.21
N TRP A 218 -2.76 -35.90 4.24
CA TRP A 218 -1.97 -36.81 3.41
C TRP A 218 -1.85 -38.19 4.03
N HIS A 219 -2.62 -39.15 3.52
CA HIS A 219 -2.67 -40.51 4.04
C HIS A 219 -2.32 -41.56 2.97
N ALA A 220 -1.66 -42.64 3.38
CA ALA A 220 -1.47 -43.81 2.55
C ALA A 220 -2.82 -44.34 2.04
N ASN A 221 -2.90 -44.72 0.76
CA ASN A 221 -4.14 -45.00 0.03
C ASN A 221 -5.04 -43.78 -0.20
N GLY A 222 -4.51 -42.57 -0.10
CA GLY A 222 -5.24 -41.32 -0.38
C GLY A 222 -5.67 -41.20 -1.84
N SER A 223 -6.56 -40.25 -2.15
CA SER A 223 -7.09 -40.13 -3.52
C SER A 223 -6.15 -39.46 -4.53
N GLN A 224 -4.94 -39.07 -4.11
CA GLN A 224 -3.95 -38.37 -4.93
C GLN A 224 -2.52 -38.43 -4.32
N GLU A 225 -1.50 -38.06 -5.10
CA GLU A 225 -0.14 -37.84 -4.61
C GLU A 225 -0.12 -36.70 -3.58
N GLY A 226 0.67 -36.86 -2.52
CA GLY A 226 0.82 -35.88 -1.45
C GLY A 226 1.67 -36.40 -0.31
N CYS A 227 2.45 -35.52 0.31
CA CYS A 227 3.41 -35.92 1.33
C CYS A 227 3.48 -34.87 2.44
N HIS A 228 3.16 -35.30 3.67
CA HIS A 228 3.33 -34.44 4.84
C HIS A 228 4.82 -34.27 5.17
N PHE A 229 5.19 -33.04 5.53
CA PHE A 229 6.46 -32.69 6.14
C PHE A 229 6.25 -31.68 7.26
N ASP A 230 6.68 -32.01 8.46
CA ASP A 230 6.84 -31.08 9.57
C ASP A 230 7.77 -29.93 9.13
N TYR A 231 7.54 -28.71 9.61
CA TYR A 231 8.38 -27.55 9.25
C TYR A 231 9.88 -27.77 9.56
N GLU A 232 10.20 -28.51 10.63
CA GLU A 232 11.59 -28.85 10.97
C GLU A 232 12.23 -29.78 9.93
N SER A 233 11.43 -30.67 9.35
CA SER A 233 11.85 -31.57 8.28
C SER A 233 11.98 -30.83 6.96
N GLN A 234 11.06 -29.90 6.67
CA GLN A 234 11.19 -28.96 5.54
C GLN A 234 12.51 -28.16 5.63
N ILE A 235 12.86 -27.64 6.82
CA ILE A 235 14.11 -26.89 7.06
C ILE A 235 15.34 -27.75 6.76
N LYS A 236 15.39 -28.96 7.34
CA LYS A 236 16.52 -29.89 7.14
C LYS A 236 16.68 -30.27 5.68
N PHE A 237 15.56 -30.54 5.00
CA PHE A 237 15.60 -30.89 3.59
C PHE A 237 16.08 -29.72 2.72
N ILE A 238 15.62 -28.48 2.95
CA ILE A 238 16.10 -27.30 2.21
C ILE A 238 17.61 -27.11 2.39
N GLN A 239 18.16 -27.37 3.59
CA GLN A 239 19.60 -27.31 3.85
C GLN A 239 20.40 -28.36 3.06
N VAL A 240 19.79 -29.49 2.73
CA VAL A 240 20.38 -30.53 1.86
C VAL A 240 20.21 -30.17 0.38
N LEU A 241 19.03 -29.68 -0.01
CA LEU A 241 18.70 -29.35 -1.40
C LEU A 241 19.54 -28.21 -1.96
N GLU A 242 19.72 -27.11 -1.22
CA GLU A 242 20.41 -25.92 -1.73
C GLU A 242 21.83 -26.20 -2.26
N PRO A 243 22.74 -26.86 -1.53
CA PRO A 243 24.08 -27.10 -2.04
C PRO A 243 24.09 -28.03 -3.25
N ILE A 244 23.15 -28.99 -3.34
CA ILE A 244 23.02 -29.90 -4.49
C ILE A 244 22.53 -29.13 -5.72
N LEU A 245 21.48 -28.31 -5.55
CA LEU A 245 20.95 -27.46 -6.61
C LEU A 245 22.02 -26.49 -7.12
N ARG A 246 22.76 -25.82 -6.23
CA ARG A 246 23.84 -24.91 -6.60
C ARG A 246 24.96 -25.64 -7.36
N GLN A 247 25.35 -26.84 -6.95
CA GLN A 247 26.39 -27.63 -7.62
C GLN A 247 25.98 -28.14 -9.00
N SER A 248 24.67 -28.28 -9.27
CA SER A 248 24.17 -28.71 -10.56
C SER A 248 24.47 -27.74 -11.72
N GLY A 249 24.72 -26.46 -11.40
CA GLY A 249 24.93 -25.38 -12.38
C GLY A 249 23.64 -24.82 -13.00
N LEU A 250 22.47 -25.17 -12.43
CA LEU A 250 21.19 -24.57 -12.80
C LEU A 250 21.07 -23.14 -12.24
N ASN A 251 20.37 -22.28 -12.98
CA ASN A 251 19.92 -20.95 -12.53
C ASN A 251 18.63 -21.04 -11.70
N THR A 252 18.04 -22.22 -11.60
CA THR A 252 16.84 -22.52 -10.82
C THR A 252 17.07 -22.19 -9.34
N VAL A 253 16.09 -21.54 -8.72
CA VAL A 253 16.10 -21.24 -7.28
C VAL A 253 15.00 -22.00 -6.54
N ILE A 254 15.15 -22.20 -5.23
CA ILE A 254 14.12 -22.88 -4.43
C ILE A 254 12.91 -21.95 -4.24
N SER A 255 11.70 -22.49 -4.42
CA SER A 255 10.44 -21.85 -3.98
C SER A 255 9.81 -22.60 -2.80
N ALA A 256 9.24 -21.86 -1.86
CA ALA A 256 8.65 -22.39 -0.61
C ALA A 256 7.75 -21.31 0.05
N ALA A 257 6.83 -21.55 0.97
CA ALA A 257 6.51 -22.83 1.58
C ALA A 257 5.48 -23.65 0.78
N ASP A 258 4.78 -23.02 -0.17
CA ASP A 258 3.82 -23.69 -1.06
C ASP A 258 2.69 -24.40 -0.29
N GLU A 259 2.26 -23.79 0.82
CA GLU A 259 1.30 -24.38 1.75
C GLU A 259 -0.16 -24.13 1.33
N THR A 260 -1.09 -25.01 1.73
CA THR A 260 -2.50 -25.00 1.28
C THR A 260 -3.25 -23.69 1.61
N ASN A 261 -2.81 -22.96 2.63
CA ASN A 261 -3.37 -21.67 3.00
C ASN A 261 -2.31 -20.71 3.54
N VAL A 262 -2.65 -19.42 3.46
CA VAL A 262 -1.77 -18.31 3.82
C VAL A 262 -1.26 -18.39 5.26
N GLY A 263 -2.10 -18.84 6.21
CA GLY A 263 -1.72 -18.96 7.62
C GLY A 263 -0.61 -19.99 7.84
N GLN A 264 -0.70 -21.15 7.18
CA GLN A 264 0.36 -22.17 7.20
C GLN A 264 1.63 -21.67 6.52
N ALA A 265 1.52 -21.01 5.36
CA ALA A 265 2.67 -20.43 4.69
C ALA A 265 3.42 -19.44 5.60
N ILE A 266 2.70 -18.52 6.27
CA ILE A 266 3.29 -17.60 7.27
C ILE A 266 3.99 -18.37 8.39
N ALA A 267 3.37 -19.44 8.90
CA ALA A 267 3.93 -20.25 9.98
C ALA A 267 5.24 -20.95 9.56
N GLY A 268 5.31 -21.47 8.34
CA GLY A 268 6.52 -22.08 7.77
C GLY A 268 7.62 -21.04 7.55
N LEU A 269 7.30 -19.92 6.88
CA LEU A 269 8.29 -18.88 6.57
C LEU A 269 8.89 -18.23 7.83
N ASN A 270 8.09 -17.99 8.87
CA ASN A 270 8.63 -17.48 10.14
C ASN A 270 9.67 -18.44 10.74
N ARG A 271 9.47 -19.76 10.59
CA ARG A 271 10.45 -20.76 11.01
C ARG A 271 11.67 -20.78 10.10
N TYR A 272 11.50 -20.63 8.79
CA TYR A 272 12.63 -20.57 7.84
C TYR A 272 13.53 -19.35 8.09
N VAL A 273 12.92 -18.20 8.36
CA VAL A 273 13.63 -16.98 8.77
C VAL A 273 14.33 -17.20 10.11
N SER A 274 13.64 -17.76 11.10
CA SER A 274 14.22 -18.02 12.44
C SER A 274 15.39 -19.02 12.39
N ALA A 275 15.30 -20.03 11.54
CA ALA A 275 16.37 -21.02 11.31
C ALA A 275 17.49 -20.50 10.38
N GLY A 276 17.35 -19.30 9.81
CA GLY A 276 18.34 -18.69 8.93
C GLY A 276 18.47 -19.35 7.56
N ILE A 277 17.48 -20.15 7.13
CA ILE A 277 17.47 -20.84 5.83
C ILE A 277 16.75 -20.06 4.74
N ASP A 278 16.03 -18.98 5.06
CA ASP A 278 15.33 -18.14 4.07
C ASP A 278 16.26 -17.57 2.98
N LYS A 279 17.56 -17.42 3.28
CA LYS A 279 18.59 -17.06 2.30
C LYS A 279 18.77 -18.07 1.16
N TYR A 280 18.32 -19.32 1.34
CA TYR A 280 18.37 -20.38 0.34
C TYR A 280 17.11 -20.41 -0.55
N ILE A 281 16.08 -19.66 -0.18
CA ILE A 281 14.79 -19.62 -0.87
C ILE A 281 14.77 -18.38 -1.76
N GLY A 282 14.64 -18.55 -3.07
CA GLY A 282 14.64 -17.44 -4.03
C GLY A 282 13.25 -16.82 -4.26
N GLN A 283 12.19 -17.60 -4.04
CA GLN A 283 10.81 -17.17 -4.23
C GLN A 283 9.90 -17.73 -3.15
N TRP A 284 8.91 -16.96 -2.73
CA TRP A 284 7.89 -17.40 -1.82
C TRP A 284 6.61 -17.82 -2.53
N ASN A 285 6.06 -18.97 -2.13
CA ASN A 285 4.83 -19.52 -2.68
C ASN A 285 3.80 -19.77 -1.57
N THR A 286 2.53 -19.58 -1.89
CA THR A 286 1.39 -20.00 -1.05
C THR A 286 0.20 -20.35 -1.92
N HIS A 287 -0.67 -21.21 -1.41
CA HIS A 287 -2.01 -21.39 -1.93
C HIS A 287 -3.01 -20.55 -1.13
N THR A 288 -4.16 -20.26 -1.73
CA THR A 288 -5.21 -19.43 -1.12
C THR A 288 -6.54 -20.16 -1.00
N TYR A 289 -6.51 -21.49 -0.86
CA TYR A 289 -7.72 -22.29 -0.57
C TYR A 289 -8.41 -21.84 0.72
N GLY A 290 -7.60 -21.40 1.69
CA GLY A 290 -8.04 -20.75 2.93
C GLY A 290 -7.23 -19.49 3.25
N GLY A 291 -7.63 -18.82 4.33
CA GLY A 291 -6.98 -17.65 4.87
C GLY A 291 -7.84 -16.38 4.79
N ASN A 292 -7.71 -15.50 5.79
CA ASN A 292 -8.43 -14.24 5.89
C ASN A 292 -7.59 -13.06 5.34
N ASN A 293 -8.17 -11.86 5.29
CA ASN A 293 -7.46 -10.70 4.74
C ASN A 293 -6.31 -10.19 5.63
N GLU A 294 -6.36 -10.40 6.94
CA GLU A 294 -5.26 -10.06 7.84
C GLU A 294 -4.03 -10.94 7.55
N GLU A 295 -4.26 -12.24 7.34
CA GLU A 295 -3.21 -13.18 6.94
C GLU A 295 -2.64 -12.80 5.56
N ARG A 296 -3.49 -12.46 4.58
CA ARG A 296 -3.04 -11.97 3.27
C ARG A 296 -2.13 -10.74 3.38
N ILE A 297 -2.55 -9.74 4.17
CA ILE A 297 -1.78 -8.53 4.42
C ILE A 297 -0.43 -8.89 5.04
N ARG A 298 -0.43 -9.67 6.12
CA ARG A 298 0.78 -10.09 6.83
C ARG A 298 1.76 -10.84 5.92
N TYR A 299 1.26 -11.72 5.05
CA TYR A 299 2.08 -12.46 4.10
C TYR A 299 2.75 -11.54 3.09
N GLY A 300 1.99 -10.63 2.46
CA GLY A 300 2.53 -9.65 1.53
C GLY A 300 3.53 -8.69 2.18
N GLU A 301 3.29 -8.27 3.42
CA GLU A 301 4.23 -7.43 4.17
C GLU A 301 5.54 -8.14 4.47
N LEU A 302 5.46 -9.40 4.88
CA LEU A 302 6.63 -10.18 5.18
C LEU A 302 7.51 -10.30 3.92
N ALA A 303 6.91 -10.58 2.76
CA ALA A 303 7.63 -10.69 1.49
C ALA A 303 8.28 -9.36 1.06
N ARG A 304 7.56 -8.24 1.19
CA ARG A 304 8.12 -6.91 0.90
C ARG A 304 9.27 -6.55 1.84
N LYS A 305 9.17 -6.89 3.13
CA LYS A 305 10.22 -6.65 4.13
C LYS A 305 11.49 -7.45 3.84
N THR A 306 11.34 -8.68 3.35
CA THR A 306 12.48 -9.55 3.00
C THR A 306 12.97 -9.38 1.57
N GLY A 307 12.26 -8.60 0.74
CA GLY A 307 12.57 -8.39 -0.67
C GLY A 307 12.42 -9.66 -1.52
N LYS A 308 11.52 -10.57 -1.14
CA LYS A 308 11.31 -11.86 -1.82
C LYS A 308 10.26 -11.74 -2.91
N HIS A 309 10.55 -12.36 -4.06
CA HIS A 309 9.53 -12.64 -5.09
C HIS A 309 8.43 -13.50 -4.50
N LEU A 310 7.18 -13.29 -4.93
CA LEU A 310 6.04 -13.98 -4.35
C LEU A 310 5.04 -14.40 -5.41
N TRP A 311 4.69 -15.69 -5.41
CA TRP A 311 3.60 -16.24 -6.21
C TRP A 311 2.44 -16.71 -5.34
N MET A 312 1.23 -16.47 -5.83
CA MET A 312 0.07 -17.28 -5.46
C MET A 312 0.11 -18.48 -6.41
N SER A 313 0.68 -19.60 -5.96
CA SER A 313 1.13 -20.71 -6.80
C SER A 313 0.06 -21.76 -7.07
N GLU A 314 -1.07 -21.73 -6.36
CA GLU A 314 -2.20 -22.61 -6.63
C GLU A 314 -3.46 -22.12 -5.94
N THR A 315 -4.57 -22.14 -6.67
CA THR A 315 -5.89 -22.00 -6.04
C THR A 315 -6.98 -22.54 -6.93
N GLY A 316 -8.15 -22.66 -6.34
CA GLY A 316 -9.39 -23.09 -6.96
C GLY A 316 -10.55 -22.91 -5.99
N ALA A 317 -11.76 -23.09 -6.49
CA ALA A 317 -12.95 -23.04 -5.65
C ALA A 317 -14.03 -23.99 -6.18
N GLY A 318 -14.78 -24.56 -5.24
CA GLY A 318 -16.10 -25.10 -5.52
C GLY A 318 -17.13 -23.99 -5.72
N GLY A 319 -18.33 -24.36 -6.16
CA GLY A 319 -19.40 -23.42 -6.46
C GLY A 319 -20.35 -24.01 -7.49
N ASN A 320 -21.23 -23.19 -8.04
CA ASN A 320 -22.09 -23.57 -9.15
C ASN A 320 -22.25 -22.39 -10.12
N GLY A 321 -22.27 -22.70 -11.41
CA GLY A 321 -22.52 -21.73 -12.47
C GLY A 321 -21.55 -20.55 -12.45
N ILE A 322 -21.99 -19.40 -12.97
CA ILE A 322 -21.15 -18.20 -12.99
C ILE A 322 -20.85 -17.65 -11.58
N ALA A 323 -21.77 -17.80 -10.61
CA ALA A 323 -21.59 -17.24 -9.27
C ALA A 323 -20.35 -17.80 -8.55
N GLY A 324 -20.07 -19.10 -8.71
CA GLY A 324 -18.85 -19.72 -8.19
C GLY A 324 -17.59 -19.16 -8.85
N ASN A 325 -17.60 -19.02 -10.18
CA ASN A 325 -16.51 -18.45 -10.97
C ASN A 325 -16.19 -16.99 -10.55
N LEU A 326 -17.22 -16.17 -10.33
CA LEU A 326 -17.06 -14.79 -9.87
C LEU A 326 -16.56 -14.73 -8.42
N SER A 327 -16.92 -15.70 -7.58
CA SER A 327 -16.42 -15.79 -6.20
C SER A 327 -14.92 -16.11 -6.15
N LEU A 328 -14.45 -17.00 -7.04
CA LEU A 328 -13.01 -17.24 -7.20
C LEU A 328 -12.29 -15.98 -7.72
N THR A 329 -12.90 -15.26 -8.65
CA THR A 329 -12.33 -14.00 -9.16
C THR A 329 -12.29 -12.91 -8.08
N GLN A 330 -13.26 -12.86 -7.18
CA GLN A 330 -13.21 -11.96 -6.04
C GLN A 330 -12.05 -12.29 -5.09
N ARG A 331 -11.76 -13.58 -4.87
CA ARG A 331 -10.56 -14.02 -4.14
C ARG A 331 -9.28 -13.60 -4.86
N LEU A 332 -9.22 -13.75 -6.19
CA LEU A 332 -8.12 -13.24 -7.00
C LEU A 332 -7.91 -11.74 -6.75
N PHE A 333 -8.96 -10.92 -6.74
CA PHE A 333 -8.84 -9.49 -6.45
C PHE A 333 -8.33 -9.22 -5.03
N ASP A 334 -8.76 -10.00 -4.04
CA ASP A 334 -8.26 -9.90 -2.67
C ASP A 334 -6.78 -10.29 -2.56
N ASP A 335 -6.37 -11.38 -3.22
CA ASP A 335 -4.98 -11.83 -3.27
C ASP A 335 -4.09 -10.75 -3.92
N MET A 336 -4.51 -10.23 -5.09
CA MET A 336 -3.80 -9.16 -5.80
C MET A 336 -3.67 -7.88 -4.97
N ARG A 337 -4.66 -7.56 -4.13
CA ARG A 337 -4.69 -6.37 -3.28
C ARG A 337 -3.83 -6.50 -2.03
N TYR A 338 -3.95 -7.62 -1.33
CA TYR A 338 -3.41 -7.78 0.02
C TYR A 338 -2.10 -8.56 0.05
N ILE A 339 -2.02 -9.67 -0.69
CA ILE A 339 -0.78 -10.44 -0.82
C ILE A 339 0.19 -9.71 -1.77
N GLN A 340 -0.34 -9.18 -2.87
CA GLN A 340 0.42 -8.58 -3.97
C GLN A 340 1.41 -9.55 -4.66
N PRO A 341 0.94 -10.74 -5.11
CA PRO A 341 1.80 -11.66 -5.82
C PRO A 341 2.17 -11.12 -7.21
N GLU A 342 3.38 -11.47 -7.65
CA GLU A 342 3.89 -11.18 -9.00
C GLU A 342 3.25 -12.12 -10.05
N ALA A 343 2.85 -13.34 -9.65
CA ALA A 343 2.10 -14.26 -10.49
C ALA A 343 0.96 -14.96 -9.73
N TRP A 344 -0.11 -15.29 -10.45
CA TRP A 344 -1.30 -15.95 -9.90
C TRP A 344 -1.67 -17.16 -10.76
N ILE A 345 -1.68 -18.35 -10.15
CA ILE A 345 -1.68 -19.64 -10.85
C ILE A 345 -2.94 -20.47 -10.50
N ASP A 346 -3.77 -20.77 -11.50
CA ASP A 346 -4.89 -21.71 -11.34
C ASP A 346 -4.39 -23.13 -11.03
N TRP A 347 -5.16 -23.90 -10.26
CA TRP A 347 -4.88 -25.32 -10.08
C TRP A 347 -5.03 -26.10 -11.39
N GLN A 348 -6.22 -26.08 -12.01
CA GLN A 348 -6.49 -26.94 -13.18
C GLN A 348 -7.01 -26.21 -14.40
N TYR A 349 -6.51 -26.67 -15.55
CA TYR A 349 -6.99 -26.23 -16.84
C TYR A 349 -8.22 -27.03 -17.30
N MET A 350 -8.18 -28.37 -17.18
CA MET A 350 -9.21 -29.28 -17.67
C MET A 350 -9.71 -30.28 -16.61
N GLU A 351 -11.02 -30.51 -16.57
CA GLU A 351 -11.70 -31.49 -15.71
C GLU A 351 -12.79 -32.27 -16.47
N GLU A 352 -13.18 -33.46 -15.99
CA GLU A 352 -14.30 -34.23 -16.58
C GLU A 352 -15.64 -33.95 -15.89
N ALA A 353 -15.64 -33.89 -14.56
CA ALA A 353 -16.85 -33.97 -13.74
C ALA A 353 -17.40 -32.63 -13.25
N ASN A 354 -16.67 -31.51 -13.44
CA ASN A 354 -17.10 -30.20 -12.97
C ASN A 354 -16.62 -29.07 -13.89
N ASP A 355 -17.21 -27.88 -13.75
CA ASP A 355 -16.86 -26.66 -14.51
C ASP A 355 -16.33 -25.52 -13.63
N GLN A 356 -16.08 -25.79 -12.35
CA GLN A 356 -15.68 -24.80 -11.34
C GLN A 356 -14.17 -24.81 -11.10
N TRP A 357 -13.56 -26.01 -11.08
CA TRP A 357 -12.13 -26.22 -10.87
C TRP A 357 -11.31 -26.09 -12.15
N CYS A 358 -11.96 -25.95 -13.30
CA CYS A 358 -11.30 -25.89 -14.61
C CYS A 358 -11.73 -24.67 -15.43
N THR A 359 -11.08 -24.49 -16.57
CA THR A 359 -11.53 -23.59 -17.65
C THR A 359 -12.04 -24.38 -18.86
N ILE A 360 -11.67 -25.66 -18.99
CA ILE A 360 -12.17 -26.57 -20.01
C ILE A 360 -12.78 -27.80 -19.36
N ARG A 361 -13.94 -28.24 -19.85
CA ARG A 361 -14.54 -29.51 -19.44
C ARG A 361 -14.62 -30.48 -20.61
N GLY A 362 -14.41 -31.76 -20.36
CA GLY A 362 -14.30 -32.74 -21.42
C GLY A 362 -14.33 -34.19 -20.95
N SER A 363 -13.88 -35.08 -21.83
CA SER A 363 -13.56 -36.46 -21.49
C SER A 363 -12.13 -36.78 -21.91
N PHE A 364 -11.29 -37.20 -20.97
CA PHE A 364 -9.92 -37.60 -21.23
C PHE A 364 -9.85 -38.82 -22.16
N ALA A 365 -10.71 -39.81 -21.93
CA ALA A 365 -10.75 -41.03 -22.73
C ALA A 365 -11.28 -40.79 -24.16
N ASN A 366 -12.35 -39.99 -24.30
CA ASN A 366 -12.97 -39.74 -25.61
C ASN A 366 -12.36 -38.56 -26.37
N GLN A 367 -11.39 -37.87 -25.76
CA GLN A 367 -10.74 -36.68 -26.31
C GLN A 367 -11.73 -35.58 -26.73
N THR A 368 -12.80 -35.40 -25.96
CA THR A 368 -13.79 -34.34 -26.16
C THR A 368 -13.53 -33.20 -25.20
N TYR A 369 -13.76 -31.96 -25.62
CA TYR A 369 -13.49 -30.79 -24.81
C TYR A 369 -14.32 -29.58 -25.24
N ALA A 370 -14.66 -28.72 -24.28
CA ALA A 370 -15.32 -27.45 -24.52
C ALA A 370 -14.92 -26.43 -23.46
N LYS A 371 -14.78 -25.15 -23.87
CA LYS A 371 -14.63 -24.02 -22.94
C LYS A 371 -15.86 -23.92 -22.06
N VAL A 372 -15.68 -23.91 -20.74
CA VAL A 372 -16.77 -23.63 -19.81
C VAL A 372 -16.85 -22.13 -19.54
N LYS A 373 -17.93 -21.67 -18.87
CA LYS A 373 -18.12 -20.25 -18.54
C LYS A 373 -16.89 -19.65 -17.83
N ASN A 374 -16.27 -20.47 -16.99
CA ASN A 374 -15.11 -20.12 -16.21
C ASN A 374 -13.87 -19.78 -17.07
N TYR A 375 -13.76 -20.29 -18.30
CA TYR A 375 -12.75 -19.85 -19.27
C TYR A 375 -12.88 -18.36 -19.57
N TYR A 376 -14.08 -17.92 -19.93
CA TYR A 376 -14.35 -16.53 -20.29
C TYR A 376 -14.23 -15.60 -19.07
N VAL A 377 -14.59 -16.08 -17.87
CA VAL A 377 -14.35 -15.33 -16.62
C VAL A 377 -12.86 -15.10 -16.38
N ARG A 378 -12.00 -16.13 -16.53
CA ARG A 378 -10.54 -15.98 -16.40
C ARG A 378 -9.95 -15.10 -17.49
N GLN A 379 -10.46 -15.17 -18.72
CA GLN A 379 -10.03 -14.30 -19.82
C GLN A 379 -10.19 -12.81 -19.50
N GLN A 380 -11.18 -12.42 -18.70
CA GLN A 380 -11.36 -11.01 -18.31
C GLN A 380 -10.15 -10.44 -17.57
N CYS A 381 -9.44 -11.26 -16.79
CA CYS A 381 -8.20 -10.80 -16.15
C CYS A 381 -7.01 -11.06 -17.07
N SER A 382 -6.85 -12.32 -17.48
CA SER A 382 -5.59 -12.84 -18.00
C SER A 382 -5.23 -12.42 -19.42
N ARG A 383 -6.24 -12.22 -20.26
CA ARG A 383 -6.07 -11.74 -21.63
C ARG A 383 -5.60 -10.29 -21.67
N PHE A 384 -6.09 -9.46 -20.74
CA PHE A 384 -5.95 -8.01 -20.81
C PHE A 384 -4.85 -7.46 -19.91
N ILE A 385 -4.66 -8.02 -18.71
CA ILE A 385 -3.53 -7.69 -17.82
C ILE A 385 -2.36 -8.58 -18.21
N LYS A 386 -1.41 -8.06 -18.98
CA LYS A 386 -0.34 -8.85 -19.59
C LYS A 386 0.91 -8.86 -18.70
N PRO A 387 1.85 -9.80 -18.91
CA PRO A 387 3.18 -9.73 -18.32
C PRO A 387 3.82 -8.36 -18.50
N GLY A 388 4.44 -7.83 -17.44
CA GLY A 388 5.05 -6.50 -17.41
C GLY A 388 4.08 -5.35 -17.13
N TYR A 389 2.79 -5.64 -16.93
CA TYR A 389 1.85 -4.64 -16.41
C TYR A 389 2.15 -4.36 -14.94
N THR A 390 1.74 -3.18 -14.48
CA THR A 390 1.82 -2.76 -13.09
C THR A 390 0.42 -2.66 -12.52
N ILE A 391 0.14 -3.39 -11.45
CA ILE A 391 -1.11 -3.28 -10.72
C ILE A 391 -1.10 -1.96 -9.95
N ILE A 392 -2.20 -1.21 -10.03
CA ILE A 392 -2.36 0.08 -9.36
C ILE A 392 -3.57 0.04 -8.43
N THR A 393 -3.64 1.02 -7.52
CA THR A 393 -4.73 1.07 -6.55
C THR A 393 -6.04 1.49 -7.21
N SER A 394 -7.06 0.67 -6.99
CA SER A 394 -8.47 1.04 -7.13
C SER A 394 -9.17 0.88 -5.80
N ASP A 395 -9.94 1.88 -5.36
CA ASP A 395 -10.57 1.89 -4.03
C ASP A 395 -11.88 1.08 -3.95
N CYS A 396 -12.07 0.13 -4.86
CA CYS A 396 -13.20 -0.80 -4.82
C CYS A 396 -12.73 -2.25 -4.85
N ARG A 397 -13.17 -3.03 -3.85
CA ARG A 397 -12.86 -4.47 -3.73
C ARG A 397 -13.35 -5.28 -4.94
N GLN A 398 -14.40 -4.82 -5.60
CA GLN A 398 -14.96 -5.44 -6.80
C GLN A 398 -14.26 -4.99 -8.09
N SER A 399 -13.06 -4.43 -8.00
CA SER A 399 -12.29 -4.00 -9.17
C SER A 399 -10.79 -4.25 -9.02
N LEU A 400 -10.15 -4.48 -10.16
CA LEU A 400 -8.70 -4.57 -10.32
C LEU A 400 -8.27 -3.64 -11.46
N ALA A 401 -7.18 -2.90 -11.25
CA ALA A 401 -6.68 -1.90 -12.17
C ALA A 401 -5.20 -2.17 -12.50
N ALA A 402 -4.83 -2.10 -13.77
CA ALA A 402 -3.46 -2.31 -14.21
C ALA A 402 -3.06 -1.37 -15.35
N LEU A 403 -1.84 -0.86 -15.30
CA LEU A 403 -1.22 -0.09 -16.38
C LEU A 403 -0.20 -0.94 -17.13
N ASN A 404 -0.12 -0.81 -18.45
CA ASN A 404 0.98 -1.41 -19.19
C ASN A 404 2.33 -0.72 -18.87
N ALA A 405 3.44 -1.34 -19.28
CA ALA A 405 4.78 -0.82 -19.02
C ALA A 405 5.02 0.60 -19.58
N HIS A 406 4.42 0.91 -20.74
CA HIS A 406 4.47 2.26 -21.32
C HIS A 406 3.53 3.26 -20.64
N ARG A 407 2.63 2.77 -19.78
CA ARG A 407 1.60 3.53 -19.08
C ARG A 407 0.64 4.30 -20.01
N ASP A 408 0.49 3.88 -21.26
CA ASP A 408 -0.47 4.43 -22.23
C ASP A 408 -1.78 3.63 -22.28
N THR A 409 -1.87 2.52 -21.55
CA THR A 409 -3.03 1.63 -21.55
C THR A 409 -3.41 1.27 -20.12
N LEU A 410 -4.62 1.66 -19.70
CA LEU A 410 -5.25 1.25 -18.46
C LEU A 410 -6.24 0.10 -18.71
N VAL A 411 -6.12 -0.97 -17.94
CA VAL A 411 -7.07 -2.08 -17.90
C VAL A 411 -7.78 -2.06 -16.56
N MET A 412 -9.12 -1.97 -16.61
CA MET A 412 -10.02 -2.06 -15.47
C MET A 412 -10.83 -3.34 -15.57
N VAL A 413 -10.73 -4.23 -14.59
CA VAL A 413 -11.59 -5.42 -14.50
C VAL A 413 -12.58 -5.20 -13.35
N VAL A 414 -13.88 -5.26 -13.65
CA VAL A 414 -14.96 -4.88 -12.74
C VAL A 414 -15.91 -6.05 -12.54
N LEU A 415 -16.27 -6.33 -11.29
CA LEU A 415 -17.03 -7.50 -10.87
C LEU A 415 -18.38 -7.11 -10.27
N ASN A 416 -19.47 -7.76 -10.68
CA ASN A 416 -20.76 -7.68 -10.03
C ASN A 416 -21.31 -9.08 -9.66
N GLN A 417 -21.31 -9.38 -8.37
CA GLN A 417 -21.89 -10.61 -7.81
C GLN A 417 -23.31 -10.41 -7.25
N GLY A 418 -23.82 -9.18 -7.28
CA GLY A 418 -25.11 -8.80 -6.70
C GLY A 418 -26.17 -8.61 -7.77
N LYS A 419 -27.14 -7.74 -7.47
CA LYS A 419 -28.12 -7.25 -8.45
C LYS A 419 -27.44 -6.29 -9.43
N ASP A 420 -28.15 -5.94 -10.52
CA ASP A 420 -27.70 -4.91 -11.46
C ASP A 420 -27.23 -3.66 -10.71
N ASN A 421 -26.02 -3.19 -11.01
CA ASN A 421 -25.40 -2.03 -10.39
C ASN A 421 -24.60 -1.22 -11.42
N THR A 422 -24.14 -0.05 -11.04
CA THR A 422 -23.26 0.78 -11.87
C THR A 422 -22.00 1.08 -11.08
N HIS A 423 -20.83 0.92 -11.71
CA HIS A 423 -19.57 1.41 -11.16
C HIS A 423 -19.29 2.80 -11.74
N ASP A 424 -19.14 3.78 -10.89
CA ASP A 424 -18.77 5.16 -11.23
C ASP A 424 -17.31 5.36 -10.80
N ILE A 425 -16.42 5.28 -11.80
CA ILE A 425 -14.97 5.20 -11.62
C ILE A 425 -14.37 6.56 -11.94
N ASP A 426 -13.82 7.23 -10.93
CA ASP A 426 -13.11 8.49 -11.15
C ASP A 426 -11.69 8.23 -11.69
N LEU A 427 -11.47 8.70 -12.92
CA LEU A 427 -10.20 8.67 -13.63
C LEU A 427 -9.52 10.05 -13.64
N SER A 428 -9.86 10.94 -12.72
CA SER A 428 -9.30 12.30 -12.65
C SER A 428 -7.77 12.34 -12.56
N TYR A 429 -7.12 11.27 -12.08
CA TYR A 429 -5.67 11.15 -12.07
C TYR A 429 -5.04 10.77 -13.42
N PHE A 430 -5.84 10.46 -14.43
CA PHE A 430 -5.38 10.10 -15.77
C PHE A 430 -5.48 11.30 -16.72
N PRO A 431 -4.68 11.34 -17.80
CA PRO A 431 -4.76 12.39 -18.80
C PRO A 431 -6.18 12.53 -19.38
N ASN A 432 -6.62 13.76 -19.65
CA ASN A 432 -7.92 14.07 -20.27
C ASN A 432 -8.04 13.60 -21.75
N TYR A 433 -7.04 12.89 -22.28
CA TYR A 433 -6.94 12.49 -23.68
C TYR A 433 -7.04 10.96 -23.80
N ILE A 434 -8.26 10.46 -23.67
CA ILE A 434 -8.57 9.05 -23.95
C ILE A 434 -8.78 8.91 -25.46
N SER A 435 -7.93 8.10 -26.10
CA SER A 435 -7.95 7.88 -27.54
C SER A 435 -8.99 6.81 -27.93
N SER A 436 -9.16 5.78 -27.10
CA SER A 436 -10.19 4.76 -27.29
C SER A 436 -10.54 4.04 -25.99
N ILE A 437 -11.79 3.54 -25.94
CA ILE A 437 -12.30 2.68 -24.88
C ILE A 437 -12.91 1.46 -25.54
N SER A 438 -12.51 0.27 -25.09
CA SER A 438 -13.17 -0.99 -25.44
C SER A 438 -13.62 -1.68 -24.16
N ALA A 439 -14.72 -2.43 -24.23
CA ALA A 439 -15.24 -3.14 -23.08
C ALA A 439 -15.75 -4.52 -23.47
N TYR A 440 -15.50 -5.51 -22.62
CA TYR A 440 -15.86 -6.91 -22.84
C TYR A 440 -16.54 -7.46 -21.60
N ARG A 441 -17.69 -8.12 -21.74
CA ARG A 441 -18.46 -8.67 -20.62
C ARG A 441 -18.62 -10.18 -20.71
N THR A 442 -18.55 -10.82 -19.55
CA THR A 442 -18.94 -12.21 -19.35
C THR A 442 -20.01 -12.23 -18.27
N SER A 443 -21.13 -12.87 -18.57
CA SER A 443 -22.27 -13.08 -17.69
C SER A 443 -22.81 -14.50 -17.92
N GLU A 444 -23.92 -14.88 -17.31
CA GLU A 444 -24.53 -16.18 -17.58
C GLU A 444 -24.76 -16.41 -19.09
N ASN A 445 -25.18 -15.36 -19.81
CA ASN A 445 -25.53 -15.43 -21.22
C ASN A 445 -24.46 -14.87 -22.17
N GLU A 446 -23.43 -14.22 -21.66
CA GLU A 446 -22.37 -13.60 -22.46
C GLU A 446 -21.03 -14.31 -22.24
N ASN A 447 -20.27 -14.50 -23.31
CA ASN A 447 -18.93 -15.09 -23.30
C ASN A 447 -17.97 -14.08 -23.94
N LEU A 448 -17.31 -13.25 -23.12
CA LEU A 448 -16.43 -12.18 -23.58
C LEU A 448 -17.06 -11.32 -24.69
N ALA A 449 -18.35 -11.01 -24.56
CA ALA A 449 -19.12 -10.26 -25.54
C ALA A 449 -18.71 -8.78 -25.53
N ASP A 450 -18.84 -8.11 -26.69
CA ASP A 450 -18.67 -6.66 -26.76
C ASP A 450 -19.68 -5.97 -25.83
N ALA A 451 -19.15 -5.14 -24.94
CA ALA A 451 -19.89 -4.44 -23.91
C ALA A 451 -19.67 -2.91 -23.97
N ALA A 452 -19.19 -2.37 -25.10
CA ALA A 452 -18.95 -0.93 -25.26
C ALA A 452 -20.17 -0.08 -24.88
N ASN A 453 -21.39 -0.54 -25.19
CA ASN A 453 -22.64 0.16 -24.86
C ASN A 453 -22.96 0.21 -23.36
N SER A 454 -22.24 -0.55 -22.52
CA SER A 454 -22.38 -0.48 -21.05
C SER A 454 -21.39 0.47 -20.40
N VAL A 455 -20.52 1.12 -21.18
CA VAL A 455 -19.52 2.05 -20.68
C VAL A 455 -19.82 3.46 -21.19
N VAL A 456 -19.86 4.43 -20.27
CA VAL A 456 -20.08 5.83 -20.59
C VAL A 456 -19.01 6.65 -19.90
N LEU A 457 -18.20 7.37 -20.68
CA LEU A 457 -17.28 8.38 -20.15
C LEU A 457 -17.98 9.74 -20.11
N ASN A 458 -18.01 10.37 -18.94
CA ASN A 458 -18.53 11.73 -18.77
C ASN A 458 -17.55 12.55 -17.92
N GLY A 459 -16.79 13.42 -18.57
CA GLY A 459 -15.66 14.10 -17.93
C GLY A 459 -14.57 13.10 -17.55
N SER A 460 -14.11 13.14 -16.31
CA SER A 460 -13.17 12.15 -15.74
C SER A 460 -13.84 10.89 -15.21
N HIS A 461 -15.17 10.83 -15.20
CA HIS A 461 -15.91 9.71 -14.63
C HIS A 461 -16.26 8.69 -15.70
N LEU A 462 -15.85 7.44 -15.48
CA LEU A 462 -16.19 6.29 -16.30
C LEU A 462 -17.28 5.48 -15.60
N PHE A 463 -18.48 5.49 -16.18
CA PHE A 463 -19.62 4.71 -15.72
C PHE A 463 -19.62 3.35 -16.42
N VAL A 464 -19.60 2.26 -15.65
CA VAL A 464 -19.70 0.89 -16.15
C VAL A 464 -20.97 0.26 -15.60
N ASN A 465 -21.96 0.04 -16.47
CA ASN A 465 -23.21 -0.61 -16.12
C ASN A 465 -23.04 -2.13 -16.11
N MET A 466 -23.31 -2.72 -14.96
CA MET A 466 -22.98 -4.11 -14.67
C MET A 466 -24.24 -4.89 -14.35
N PRO A 467 -24.71 -5.76 -15.26
CA PRO A 467 -25.76 -6.72 -14.97
C PRO A 467 -25.40 -7.60 -13.77
N SER A 468 -26.41 -8.12 -13.08
CA SER A 468 -26.27 -9.14 -12.05
C SER A 468 -25.42 -10.31 -12.54
N GLN A 469 -24.55 -10.83 -11.67
CA GLN A 469 -23.67 -11.97 -11.96
C GLN A 469 -22.84 -11.76 -13.24
N SER A 470 -22.08 -10.65 -13.31
CA SER A 470 -21.24 -10.35 -14.45
C SER A 470 -19.84 -9.86 -14.06
N ILE A 471 -18.93 -9.95 -15.03
CA ILE A 471 -17.59 -9.37 -14.97
C ILE A 471 -17.32 -8.67 -16.29
N THR A 472 -16.82 -7.44 -16.22
CA THR A 472 -16.54 -6.61 -17.39
C THR A 472 -15.12 -6.08 -17.32
N THR A 473 -14.39 -6.23 -18.41
CA THR A 473 -13.07 -5.61 -18.59
C THR A 473 -13.20 -4.41 -19.50
N VAL A 474 -12.67 -3.28 -19.06
CA VAL A 474 -12.58 -2.05 -19.85
C VAL A 474 -11.11 -1.77 -20.12
N VAL A 475 -10.76 -1.62 -21.40
CA VAL A 475 -9.41 -1.25 -21.84
C VAL A 475 -9.46 0.18 -22.37
N ILE A 476 -8.65 1.04 -21.79
CA ILE A 476 -8.61 2.47 -22.06
C ILE A 476 -7.22 2.79 -22.58
N HIS A 477 -7.15 3.32 -23.80
CA HIS A 477 -5.92 3.81 -24.38
C HIS A 477 -5.85 5.34 -24.26
N PHE A 478 -4.69 5.84 -23.89
CA PHE A 478 -4.34 7.26 -23.87
C PHE A 478 -3.52 7.58 -25.13
N ASP A 479 -3.56 8.82 -25.63
CA ASP A 479 -2.72 9.20 -26.78
C ASP A 479 -1.21 9.11 -26.42
N ASP A 480 -0.38 8.48 -27.26
CA ASP A 480 1.05 8.15 -27.03
C ASP A 480 1.95 9.35 -26.65
N THR A 481 1.52 10.58 -26.91
CA THR A 481 2.22 11.80 -26.44
C THR A 481 2.01 12.09 -24.95
N HIS A 482 1.15 11.30 -24.30
CA HIS A 482 0.64 11.47 -22.94
C HIS A 482 0.51 10.13 -22.19
N ALA A 483 1.41 9.16 -22.43
CA ALA A 483 1.64 8.06 -21.48
C ALA A 483 1.59 8.59 -20.04
N VAL A 484 1.03 7.85 -19.07
CA VAL A 484 0.71 8.30 -17.69
C VAL A 484 1.96 8.63 -16.83
N THR A 485 3.05 9.04 -17.48
CA THR A 485 4.22 9.76 -16.96
C THR A 485 4.30 11.22 -17.47
N ALA A 486 3.51 11.61 -18.46
CA ALA A 486 3.49 12.95 -19.04
C ALA A 486 2.33 13.77 -18.46
N LYS A 487 2.69 14.59 -17.46
CA LYS A 487 1.87 15.45 -16.59
C LYS A 487 1.46 14.70 -15.31
N MET A 488 2.20 14.85 -14.21
CA MET A 488 1.83 15.93 -13.28
C MET A 488 1.10 17.01 -14.05
N ASP A 489 -0.20 16.82 -14.24
CA ASP A 489 -1.00 18.01 -14.39
C ASP A 489 -0.67 18.78 -13.13
N LYS A 490 -0.24 20.02 -13.30
CA LYS A 490 0.00 20.92 -12.17
C LYS A 490 -1.29 21.12 -11.34
N SER A 491 -2.39 20.49 -11.77
CA SER A 491 -3.67 20.34 -11.08
C SER A 491 -3.79 19.10 -10.16
N LEU A 492 -2.95 18.06 -10.26
CA LEU A 492 -3.05 16.80 -9.47
C LEU A 492 -2.12 16.70 -8.26
N VAL A 493 -1.07 17.54 -8.20
CA VAL A 493 -0.92 18.29 -6.94
C VAL A 493 -2.13 19.19 -6.98
N LYS A 494 -3.24 18.76 -6.36
CA LYS A 494 -4.35 19.67 -6.09
C LYS A 494 -3.63 20.86 -5.48
N LYS A 495 -3.67 21.99 -6.19
CA LYS A 495 -3.06 23.21 -5.73
C LYS A 495 -3.82 23.53 -4.46
N THR A 496 -3.34 23.01 -3.33
CA THR A 496 -3.80 23.42 -2.03
C THR A 496 -3.15 24.78 -1.91
N ASP A 497 -3.78 25.77 -2.54
CA ASP A 497 -3.45 27.19 -2.42
C ASP A 497 -3.75 27.68 -0.98
N GLY A 498 -3.84 26.75 -0.02
CA GLY A 498 -4.19 26.93 1.38
C GLY A 498 -3.18 26.29 2.32
N LYS A 499 -3.16 26.75 3.57
CA LYS A 499 -2.26 26.27 4.61
C LYS A 499 -2.55 24.79 4.96
N PRO A 500 -1.59 24.03 5.51
CA PRO A 500 -1.90 22.76 6.16
C PRO A 500 -2.92 22.96 7.29
N ARG A 501 -3.90 22.05 7.41
CA ARG A 501 -4.94 22.07 8.45
C ARG A 501 -4.38 21.41 9.71
N LEU A 502 -4.24 22.17 10.79
CA LEU A 502 -3.61 21.73 12.03
C LEU A 502 -4.64 21.69 13.16
N VAL A 503 -4.69 20.58 13.87
CA VAL A 503 -5.37 20.41 15.15
C VAL A 503 -4.32 20.12 16.21
N VAL A 504 -4.40 20.82 17.35
CA VAL A 504 -3.52 20.58 18.49
C VAL A 504 -4.33 20.01 19.65
N CYS A 505 -3.88 18.89 20.20
CA CYS A 505 -4.37 18.30 21.45
C CYS A 505 -3.28 18.51 22.51
N THR A 506 -3.54 19.39 23.47
CA THR A 506 -2.54 19.90 24.43
C THR A 506 -3.02 19.74 25.87
N ASP A 507 -2.11 19.37 26.77
CA ASP A 507 -2.31 19.32 28.21
C ASP A 507 -1.77 20.58 28.91
N ILE A 508 -1.74 21.71 28.19
CA ILE A 508 -1.27 23.01 28.67
C ILE A 508 -1.70 23.34 30.10
N ALA A 509 -0.70 23.65 30.92
CA ALA A 509 -0.83 23.79 32.36
C ALA A 509 -0.24 25.12 32.87
N PRO A 510 -0.34 25.44 34.16
CA PRO A 510 0.49 26.47 34.78
C PRO A 510 1.98 26.19 34.53
N ALA A 511 2.77 27.25 34.32
CA ALA A 511 4.20 27.15 34.04
C ALA A 511 5.03 26.45 35.14
N ASP A 512 4.57 26.48 36.39
CA ASP A 512 5.20 25.76 37.51
C ASP A 512 4.88 24.27 37.53
N VAL A 513 3.91 23.81 36.72
CA VAL A 513 3.55 22.40 36.53
C VAL A 513 4.28 21.85 35.30
N GLU A 514 3.88 22.31 34.12
CA GLU A 514 4.38 21.88 32.80
C GLU A 514 4.45 23.10 31.87
N PRO A 515 5.64 23.70 31.67
CA PRO A 515 5.78 24.94 30.90
C PRO A 515 5.85 24.75 29.38
N ASP A 516 6.23 23.57 28.88
CA ASP A 516 6.61 23.38 27.47
C ASP A 516 5.44 23.50 26.49
N ASP A 517 4.23 23.03 26.82
CA ASP A 517 3.03 23.30 26.02
C ASP A 517 2.79 24.81 25.83
N MET A 518 3.06 25.63 26.86
CA MET A 518 2.91 27.08 26.77
C MET A 518 4.01 27.70 25.90
N GLU A 519 5.25 27.19 25.98
CA GLU A 519 6.36 27.56 25.09
C GLU A 519 6.05 27.23 23.62
N SER A 520 5.61 25.99 23.36
CA SER A 520 5.23 25.49 22.02
C SER A 520 4.01 26.23 21.47
N MET A 521 3.02 26.58 22.31
CA MET A 521 1.88 27.39 21.90
C MET A 521 2.30 28.82 21.51
N VAL A 522 3.20 29.46 22.27
CA VAL A 522 3.75 30.78 21.91
C VAL A 522 4.46 30.71 20.56
N ARG A 523 5.26 29.66 20.33
CA ARG A 523 5.90 29.46 19.03
C ARG A 523 4.85 29.27 17.94
N LEU A 524 3.89 28.36 18.10
CA LEU A 524 2.82 28.13 17.11
C LEU A 524 2.08 29.43 16.72
N MET A 525 1.76 30.29 17.69
CA MET A 525 1.11 31.58 17.43
C MET A 525 1.98 32.52 16.59
N SER A 526 3.31 32.49 16.75
CA SER A 526 4.25 33.23 15.90
C SER A 526 4.40 32.64 14.48
N TYR A 527 3.83 31.45 14.24
CA TYR A 527 3.75 30.76 12.95
C TYR A 527 2.31 30.61 12.43
N ALA A 528 1.34 31.33 13.02
CA ALA A 528 -0.08 31.21 12.63
C ALA A 528 -0.35 31.57 11.15
N ASP A 529 0.58 32.23 10.47
CA ASP A 529 0.52 32.47 9.02
C ASP A 529 0.84 31.24 8.16
N GLN A 530 1.41 30.20 8.74
CA GLN A 530 1.80 28.97 8.05
C GLN A 530 0.78 27.84 8.21
N PHE A 531 -0.07 27.89 9.24
CA PHE A 531 -1.08 26.86 9.54
C PHE A 531 -2.52 27.40 9.53
N GLU A 532 -3.45 26.57 9.05
CA GLU A 532 -4.87 26.75 9.32
C GLU A 532 -5.17 26.01 10.60
N ILE A 533 -5.16 26.74 11.72
CA ILE A 533 -5.33 26.17 13.06
C ILE A 533 -6.84 25.91 13.27
N GLU A 534 -7.25 24.68 12.97
CA GLU A 534 -8.64 24.24 12.93
C GLU A 534 -9.22 23.97 14.32
N ALA A 535 -8.37 23.53 15.25
CA ALA A 535 -8.74 23.29 16.64
C ALA A 535 -7.53 23.41 17.58
N LEU A 536 -7.77 24.00 18.75
CA LEU A 536 -6.87 24.01 19.91
C LEU A 536 -7.61 23.33 21.06
N ILE A 537 -7.34 22.05 21.25
CA ILE A 537 -8.09 21.16 22.14
C ILE A 537 -7.28 20.96 23.42
N THR A 538 -7.80 21.46 24.53
CA THR A 538 -7.22 21.18 25.86
C THR A 538 -7.70 19.82 26.37
N THR A 539 -6.77 18.96 26.79
CA THR A 539 -7.04 17.54 27.10
C THR A 539 -6.04 17.01 28.14
N VAL A 540 -6.27 15.80 28.63
CA VAL A 540 -5.35 15.07 29.52
C VAL A 540 -3.96 14.81 28.91
N GLY A 541 -2.94 14.65 29.75
CA GLY A 541 -1.57 14.27 29.37
C GLY A 541 -0.75 13.77 30.58
N TRP A 542 0.59 13.77 30.51
CA TRP A 542 1.42 13.22 31.60
C TRP A 542 1.36 14.04 32.90
N ASN A 543 1.04 15.32 32.77
CA ASN A 543 1.02 16.28 33.87
C ASN A 543 -0.26 16.18 34.73
N CYS A 544 -1.32 15.51 34.26
CA CYS A 544 -2.60 15.43 34.97
C CYS A 544 -3.50 14.26 34.52
N ASP A 545 -4.29 13.71 35.43
CA ASP A 545 -5.48 12.89 35.14
C ASP A 545 -6.39 12.87 36.38
N PRO A 546 -7.56 13.54 36.37
CA PRO A 546 -8.14 14.29 35.25
C PRO A 546 -7.43 15.60 34.91
N TYR A 547 -7.64 16.10 33.69
CA TYR A 547 -7.29 17.46 33.27
C TYR A 547 -8.12 18.51 34.02
N PRO A 548 -7.50 19.44 34.76
CA PRO A 548 -8.21 20.51 35.44
C PRO A 548 -8.72 21.55 34.44
N VAL A 549 -10.05 21.66 34.32
CA VAL A 549 -10.70 22.53 33.32
C VAL A 549 -10.27 24.00 33.45
N GLU A 550 -9.93 24.46 34.65
CA GLU A 550 -9.42 25.81 34.87
C GLU A 550 -8.04 26.07 34.25
N TRP A 551 -7.29 25.03 33.87
CA TRP A 551 -6.01 25.18 33.15
C TRP A 551 -6.21 25.61 31.70
N ALA A 552 -7.39 25.41 31.11
CA ALA A 552 -7.69 25.94 29.78
C ALA A 552 -7.54 27.48 29.66
N LYS A 553 -7.51 28.21 30.80
CA LYS A 553 -7.20 29.64 30.83
C LYS A 553 -5.79 29.97 30.33
N TYR A 554 -4.81 29.06 30.43
CA TYR A 554 -3.44 29.30 29.97
C TYR A 554 -3.36 29.34 28.43
N LEU A 555 -4.12 28.48 27.73
CA LEU A 555 -4.33 28.62 26.29
C LEU A 555 -4.93 29.99 25.94
N GLN A 556 -5.95 30.42 26.69
CA GLN A 556 -6.58 31.73 26.47
C GLN A 556 -5.63 32.91 26.71
N ARG A 557 -4.69 32.79 27.68
CA ARG A 557 -3.65 33.81 27.90
C ARG A 557 -2.76 33.96 26.69
N VAL A 558 -2.30 32.86 26.09
CA VAL A 558 -1.45 32.89 24.90
C VAL A 558 -2.20 33.45 23.69
N ILE A 559 -3.47 33.08 23.49
CA ILE A 559 -4.30 33.65 22.40
C ILE A 559 -4.54 35.16 22.61
N GLU A 560 -4.70 35.61 23.85
CA GLU A 560 -4.84 37.04 24.16
C GLU A 560 -3.52 37.81 24.00
N ALA A 561 -2.37 37.15 24.25
CA ALA A 561 -1.07 37.70 23.90
C ALA A 561 -0.89 37.82 22.38
N TYR A 562 -1.25 36.77 21.62
CA TYR A 562 -1.29 36.80 20.17
C TYR A 562 -2.15 37.95 19.64
N ARG A 563 -3.34 38.20 20.23
CA ARG A 563 -4.20 39.33 19.85
C ARG A 563 -3.47 40.67 19.84
N LYS A 564 -2.57 40.89 20.80
CA LYS A 564 -1.81 42.15 20.93
C LYS A 564 -0.70 42.26 19.90
N ASP A 565 -0.11 41.14 19.49
CA ASP A 565 1.06 41.11 18.60
C ASP A 565 0.70 40.87 17.13
N VAL A 566 -0.44 40.23 16.82
CA VAL A 566 -0.87 39.95 15.45
C VAL A 566 -0.92 41.18 14.54
N PRO A 567 -1.31 42.40 14.98
CA PRO A 567 -1.26 43.57 14.11
C PRO A 567 0.16 43.93 13.65
N LYS A 568 1.19 43.55 14.42
CA LYS A 568 2.59 43.71 14.06
C LYS A 568 3.06 42.55 13.16
N LEU A 569 2.69 41.31 13.50
CA LEU A 569 3.00 40.11 12.72
C LEU A 569 2.44 40.19 11.29
N MET A 570 1.22 40.70 11.13
CA MET A 570 0.57 40.94 9.82
C MET A 570 1.42 41.73 8.83
N LYS A 571 2.32 42.60 9.33
CA LYS A 571 3.22 43.37 8.47
C LYS A 571 4.22 42.49 7.72
N ARG A 572 4.56 41.30 8.24
CA ARG A 572 5.48 40.34 7.62
C ARG A 572 5.04 39.91 6.23
N SER A 573 3.73 39.72 6.05
CA SER A 573 3.09 39.35 4.78
C SER A 573 2.34 40.51 4.11
N GLY A 574 2.40 41.71 4.69
CA GLY A 574 1.69 42.89 4.19
C GLY A 574 0.17 42.85 4.39
N GLN A 575 -0.34 42.00 5.29
CA GLN A 575 -1.75 41.93 5.62
C GLN A 575 -2.21 43.22 6.32
N ARG A 576 -3.38 43.73 5.93
CA ARG A 576 -3.92 45.00 6.45
C ARG A 576 -5.19 44.86 7.28
N VAL A 577 -5.96 43.80 7.04
CA VAL A 577 -7.26 43.54 7.68
C VAL A 577 -7.40 42.04 7.93
N PHE A 578 -8.21 41.68 8.93
CA PHE A 578 -8.72 40.32 9.06
C PHE A 578 -9.92 40.13 8.14
N LEU A 579 -10.12 38.90 7.70
CA LEU A 579 -11.37 38.47 7.10
C LEU A 579 -12.47 38.42 8.18
N SER A 580 -13.74 38.41 7.76
CA SER A 580 -14.83 38.09 8.69
C SER A 580 -14.65 36.67 9.23
N LEU A 581 -15.15 36.39 10.44
CA LEU A 581 -15.03 35.07 11.05
C LEU A 581 -15.57 33.94 10.15
N GLU A 582 -16.67 34.20 9.43
CA GLU A 582 -17.22 33.28 8.42
C GLU A 582 -16.21 32.93 7.31
N LYS A 583 -15.45 33.92 6.83
CA LYS A 583 -14.43 33.72 5.79
C LYS A 583 -13.13 33.12 6.35
N GLU A 584 -12.79 33.41 7.60
CA GLU A 584 -11.65 32.76 8.29
C GLU A 584 -11.92 31.28 8.57
N ASN A 585 -13.19 30.88 8.70
CA ASN A 585 -13.61 29.49 8.78
C ASN A 585 -13.52 28.72 7.46
N GLY A 586 -13.30 29.40 6.34
CA GLY A 586 -12.94 28.75 5.07
C GLY A 586 -11.44 28.60 4.89
N THR A 587 -11.02 28.08 3.74
CA THR A 587 -9.61 27.87 3.40
C THR A 587 -8.77 29.15 3.47
N GLN A 588 -7.75 29.15 4.31
CA GLN A 588 -6.78 30.23 4.48
C GLN A 588 -5.52 29.98 3.66
N ARG A 589 -4.90 31.04 3.12
CA ARG A 589 -3.66 30.94 2.33
C ARG A 589 -2.41 31.11 3.19
N ILE A 590 -1.31 30.48 2.79
CA ILE A 590 0.02 30.68 3.42
C ILE A 590 0.35 32.18 3.41
N GLY A 591 0.79 32.69 4.57
CA GLY A 591 1.08 34.10 4.82
C GLY A 591 -0.10 34.90 5.39
N TYR A 592 -1.33 34.38 5.40
CA TYR A 592 -2.46 35.04 6.06
C TYR A 592 -2.43 34.83 7.57
N TRP A 593 -2.46 35.87 8.38
CA TRP A 593 -2.54 35.79 9.84
C TRP A 593 -4.01 35.73 10.29
N PRO A 594 -4.45 34.66 10.98
CA PRO A 594 -5.81 34.56 11.49
C PRO A 594 -6.06 35.55 12.63
N SER A 595 -7.30 36.00 12.79
CA SER A 595 -7.69 36.82 13.93
C SER A 595 -7.65 36.01 15.25
N ALA A 596 -7.43 36.70 16.36
CA ALA A 596 -7.53 36.06 17.67
C ALA A 596 -8.96 35.60 17.99
N ASP A 597 -9.99 36.20 17.38
CA ASP A 597 -11.38 35.75 17.55
C ASP A 597 -11.62 34.41 16.84
N TYR A 598 -11.04 34.21 15.65
CA TYR A 598 -11.01 32.91 14.99
C TYR A 598 -10.35 31.85 15.86
N LEU A 599 -9.14 32.11 16.37
CA LEU A 599 -8.43 31.15 17.22
C LEU A 599 -9.21 30.84 18.51
N LYS A 600 -9.83 31.84 19.15
CA LYS A 600 -10.73 31.61 20.29
C LYS A 600 -11.93 30.73 19.93
N SER A 601 -12.51 30.90 18.74
CA SER A 601 -13.62 30.06 18.28
C SER A 601 -13.22 28.61 17.99
N ARG A 602 -11.93 28.36 17.80
CA ARG A 602 -11.35 27.03 17.59
C ARG A 602 -10.78 26.40 18.88
N ALA A 603 -10.77 27.14 19.99
CA ALA A 603 -10.30 26.64 21.28
C ALA A 603 -11.44 25.94 22.05
N VAL A 604 -11.29 24.64 22.31
CA VAL A 604 -12.35 23.81 22.93
C VAL A 604 -11.79 22.82 23.95
N MET A 605 -12.67 22.28 24.81
CA MET A 605 -12.32 21.20 25.74
C MET A 605 -12.42 19.83 25.07
N GLY A 606 -11.43 18.99 25.30
CA GLY A 606 -11.39 17.58 24.91
C GLY A 606 -11.74 16.63 26.06
N SER A 607 -11.22 15.41 25.99
CA SER A 607 -11.30 14.41 27.04
C SER A 607 -10.54 14.86 28.29
N VAL A 608 -11.19 14.73 29.44
CA VAL A 608 -10.60 15.10 30.74
C VAL A 608 -9.90 13.94 31.43
N HIS A 609 -10.15 12.70 31.02
CA HIS A 609 -9.51 11.51 31.60
C HIS A 609 -8.66 10.77 30.58
N GLY A 610 -7.59 10.14 31.07
CA GLY A 610 -6.59 9.41 30.28
C GLY A 610 -6.95 7.94 30.05
N GLY A 611 -6.33 7.36 29.02
CA GLY A 611 -6.33 5.94 28.76
C GLY A 611 -7.48 5.41 27.91
N ILE A 612 -7.27 4.22 27.36
CA ILE A 612 -8.22 3.54 26.48
C ILE A 612 -9.53 3.16 27.20
N LYS A 613 -9.50 2.95 28.51
CA LYS A 613 -10.67 2.52 29.29
C LYS A 613 -11.75 3.58 29.42
N VAL A 614 -11.42 4.86 29.20
CA VAL A 614 -12.41 5.95 29.26
C VAL A 614 -13.00 6.26 27.89
N ILE A 615 -12.47 5.68 26.81
CA ILE A 615 -13.04 5.82 25.46
C ILE A 615 -14.34 5.02 25.40
N GLY A 616 -15.46 5.69 25.14
CA GLY A 616 -16.77 5.05 25.22
C GLY A 616 -17.93 6.03 25.43
N GLU A 617 -19.07 5.47 25.81
CA GLU A 617 -20.24 6.24 26.20
C GLU A 617 -19.90 7.16 27.39
N GLY A 618 -20.25 8.44 27.30
CA GLY A 618 -20.04 9.43 28.35
C GLY A 618 -18.71 10.19 28.32
N ASN A 619 -17.85 9.95 27.33
CA ASN A 619 -16.58 10.69 27.12
C ASN A 619 -16.60 11.65 25.92
N ASP A 620 -17.78 11.89 25.33
CA ASP A 620 -17.96 12.89 24.28
C ASP A 620 -17.61 14.30 24.80
N SER A 621 -16.91 15.07 23.98
CA SER A 621 -16.42 16.41 24.28
C SER A 621 -16.59 17.34 23.09
N GLN A 622 -16.48 18.66 23.34
CA GLN A 622 -16.48 19.66 22.28
C GLN A 622 -15.36 19.43 21.26
N GLY A 623 -14.20 18.95 21.72
CA GLY A 623 -13.07 18.57 20.87
C GLY A 623 -13.37 17.37 19.98
N SER A 624 -13.95 16.29 20.51
CA SER A 624 -14.32 15.13 19.69
C SER A 624 -15.43 15.48 18.68
N ASP A 625 -16.39 16.33 19.07
CA ASP A 625 -17.40 16.88 18.16
C ASP A 625 -16.80 17.69 17.02
N LEU A 626 -15.84 18.57 17.35
CA LEU A 626 -15.18 19.41 16.36
C LEU A 626 -14.38 18.57 15.37
N LEU A 627 -13.61 17.59 15.85
CA LEU A 627 -12.89 16.65 14.98
C LEU A 627 -13.84 15.94 14.01
N ILE A 628 -15.00 15.49 14.49
CA ILE A 628 -16.00 14.85 13.63
C ILE A 628 -16.49 15.80 12.54
N ARG A 629 -16.84 17.04 12.91
CA ARG A 629 -17.28 18.05 11.94
C ARG A 629 -16.21 18.41 10.92
N LEU A 630 -14.96 18.60 11.35
CA LEU A 630 -13.85 18.96 10.47
C LEU A 630 -13.60 17.90 9.40
N ALA A 631 -13.74 16.61 9.74
CA ALA A 631 -13.59 15.52 8.80
C ALA A 631 -14.73 15.43 7.77
N ASP A 632 -15.91 15.91 8.15
CA ASP A 632 -17.11 15.91 7.29
C ASP A 632 -17.15 17.11 6.33
N GLU A 633 -16.26 18.08 6.49
CA GLU A 633 -16.15 19.21 5.59
C GLU A 633 -15.67 18.77 4.20
N ASP A 634 -16.23 19.40 3.16
CA ASP A 634 -15.80 19.23 1.77
C ASP A 634 -14.50 20.00 1.49
N ASP A 635 -13.46 19.66 2.25
CA ASP A 635 -12.11 20.13 2.01
C ASP A 635 -11.24 18.90 1.76
N PRO A 636 -10.65 18.71 0.58
CA PRO A 636 -9.84 17.54 0.26
C PRO A 636 -8.54 17.48 1.06
N ARG A 637 -8.06 18.62 1.59
CA ARG A 637 -6.85 18.66 2.41
C ARG A 637 -7.02 17.75 3.62
N PRO A 638 -5.91 17.15 4.04
CA PRO A 638 -5.92 16.40 5.27
C PRO A 638 -5.89 17.25 6.52
N ILE A 639 -6.19 16.62 7.65
CA ILE A 639 -6.11 17.22 8.97
C ILE A 639 -4.95 16.58 9.74
N TYR A 640 -3.98 17.39 10.12
CA TYR A 640 -2.84 16.98 10.94
C TYR A 640 -3.18 17.21 12.41
N VAL A 641 -3.20 16.13 13.19
CA VAL A 641 -3.40 16.15 14.64
C VAL A 641 -2.04 16.09 15.31
N ALA A 642 -1.63 17.17 15.97
CA ALA A 642 -0.49 17.20 16.85
C ALA A 642 -0.96 16.86 18.28
N ALA A 643 -0.60 15.67 18.76
CA ALA A 643 -0.88 15.26 20.14
C ALA A 643 0.35 15.56 21.01
N TRP A 644 0.25 16.69 21.71
CA TRP A 644 1.25 17.18 22.67
C TRP A 644 1.11 16.42 23.98
N GLY A 645 -0.13 16.30 24.46
CA GLY A 645 -0.51 15.38 25.53
C GLY A 645 -1.18 14.12 25.00
N GLY A 646 -2.38 13.84 25.50
CA GLY A 646 -3.14 12.64 25.18
C GLY A 646 -3.89 12.67 23.83
N ALA A 647 -3.95 11.51 23.16
CA ALA A 647 -4.78 11.30 21.97
C ALA A 647 -6.25 10.92 22.28
N ASN A 648 -6.69 10.97 23.54
CA ASN A 648 -8.02 10.51 23.98
C ASN A 648 -9.16 11.18 23.23
N THR A 649 -9.06 12.49 23.03
CA THR A 649 -10.11 13.26 22.33
C THR A 649 -10.26 12.77 20.88
N PHE A 650 -9.15 12.44 20.22
CA PHE A 650 -9.14 11.90 18.86
C PHE A 650 -9.63 10.44 18.82
N ALA A 651 -9.18 9.62 19.77
CA ALA A 651 -9.67 8.25 19.92
C ALA A 651 -11.18 8.20 20.19
N GLN A 652 -11.72 9.13 20.99
CA GLN A 652 -13.16 9.27 21.24
C GLN A 652 -13.93 9.64 19.97
N ALA A 653 -13.42 10.58 19.17
CA ALA A 653 -14.03 10.95 17.89
C ALA A 653 -14.15 9.72 16.96
N ILE A 654 -13.07 8.94 16.84
CA ILE A 654 -13.06 7.69 16.06
C ILE A 654 -14.02 6.67 16.64
N TRP A 655 -14.03 6.48 17.97
CA TRP A 655 -14.93 5.54 18.63
C TRP A 655 -16.40 5.86 18.33
N ARG A 656 -16.79 7.14 18.37
CA ARG A 656 -18.16 7.57 18.08
C ARG A 656 -18.53 7.39 16.62
N VAL A 657 -17.63 7.72 15.69
CA VAL A 657 -17.85 7.44 14.26
C VAL A 657 -18.03 5.93 14.03
N LYS A 658 -17.23 5.10 14.70
CA LYS A 658 -17.37 3.63 14.65
C LYS A 658 -18.73 3.14 15.16
N GLN A 659 -19.36 3.81 16.12
CA GLN A 659 -20.70 3.44 16.60
C GLN A 659 -21.84 3.88 15.67
N THR A 660 -21.63 4.96 14.91
CA THR A 660 -22.71 5.69 14.22
C THR A 660 -22.67 5.60 12.71
N ARG A 661 -21.55 5.15 12.13
CA ARG A 661 -21.31 5.13 10.67
C ARG A 661 -20.93 3.74 10.17
N SER A 662 -21.01 3.52 8.86
CA SER A 662 -20.58 2.28 8.23
C SER A 662 -19.05 2.09 8.35
N PRO A 663 -18.53 0.86 8.21
CA PRO A 663 -17.09 0.61 8.17
C PRO A 663 -16.34 1.43 7.10
N GLU A 664 -16.95 1.64 5.93
CA GLU A 664 -16.38 2.44 4.84
C GLU A 664 -16.35 3.93 5.19
N GLU A 665 -17.39 4.44 5.84
CA GLU A 665 -17.43 5.81 6.35
C GLU A 665 -16.42 6.03 7.48
N LEU A 666 -16.27 5.08 8.39
CA LEU A 666 -15.23 5.08 9.41
C LEU A 666 -13.83 5.10 8.78
N LYS A 667 -13.61 4.27 7.76
CA LYS A 667 -12.32 4.24 7.06
C LYS A 667 -12.02 5.58 6.39
N ARG A 668 -12.98 6.16 5.64
CA ARG A 668 -12.83 7.50 5.05
C ARG A 668 -12.57 8.57 6.10
N PHE A 669 -13.27 8.49 7.23
CA PHE A 669 -13.07 9.39 8.37
C PHE A 669 -11.63 9.28 8.91
N VAL A 670 -11.13 8.07 9.20
CA VAL A 670 -9.78 7.86 9.73
C VAL A 670 -8.70 8.31 8.74
N GLN A 671 -8.86 7.98 7.45
CA GLN A 671 -7.90 8.36 6.40
C GLN A 671 -7.83 9.87 6.14
N LYS A 672 -8.82 10.64 6.61
CA LYS A 672 -8.80 12.10 6.58
C LYS A 672 -7.72 12.70 7.49
N PHE A 673 -7.34 11.96 8.53
CA PHE A 673 -6.41 12.41 9.55
C PHE A 673 -5.02 11.82 9.39
N ARG A 674 -4.06 12.54 9.98
CA ARG A 674 -2.68 12.14 10.19
C ARG A 674 -2.35 12.59 11.59
N ILE A 675 -1.74 11.74 12.38
CA ILE A 675 -1.44 12.08 13.77
C ILE A 675 0.06 12.03 13.99
N TYR A 676 0.59 13.09 14.58
CA TYR A 676 1.95 13.16 15.10
C TYR A 676 1.85 13.19 16.62
N THR A 677 2.46 12.20 17.25
CA THR A 677 2.39 12.01 18.70
C THR A 677 3.77 12.17 19.30
N ILE A 678 3.83 12.98 20.37
CA ILE A 678 4.99 13.07 21.24
C ILE A 678 4.84 11.94 22.24
N THR A 679 5.50 10.80 21.96
CA THR A 679 5.32 9.54 22.72
C THR A 679 3.85 9.18 23.04
N ASP A 680 3.58 8.47 24.13
CA ASP A 680 2.25 8.07 24.61
C ASP A 680 1.96 8.76 25.96
N GLN A 681 1.10 9.78 25.96
CA GLN A 681 0.98 10.67 27.13
C GLN A 681 -0.38 10.67 27.84
N ASP A 682 -1.35 9.87 27.41
CA ASP A 682 -2.68 9.85 28.04
C ASP A 682 -2.76 9.03 29.33
N MET A 683 -1.80 9.21 30.23
CA MET A 683 -1.69 8.52 31.51
C MET A 683 -0.82 9.31 32.48
N GLN A 684 -0.86 9.00 33.78
CA GLN A 684 0.11 9.60 34.71
C GLN A 684 1.55 9.19 34.35
N TYR A 685 2.52 10.09 34.49
CA TYR A 685 3.92 9.86 34.10
C TYR A 685 4.57 8.58 34.69
N ASN A 686 4.17 8.17 35.90
CA ASN A 686 4.66 6.93 36.53
C ASN A 686 4.19 5.65 35.79
N MET A 687 3.14 5.75 34.96
CA MET A 687 2.59 4.68 34.14
C MET A 687 3.15 4.66 32.73
N ARG A 688 4.04 5.57 32.32
CA ARG A 688 4.51 5.74 30.92
C ARG A 688 5.05 4.48 30.22
N MET A 689 5.45 3.46 30.98
CA MET A 689 5.87 2.16 30.42
C MET A 689 4.70 1.20 30.13
N ASN A 690 3.50 1.48 30.66
CA ASN A 690 2.28 0.71 30.48
C ASN A 690 1.50 1.18 29.24
N ARG A 691 2.09 0.96 28.06
CA ARG A 691 1.50 1.39 26.78
C ARG A 691 0.15 0.74 26.46
N ALA A 692 -0.18 -0.40 27.08
CA ALA A 692 -1.52 -1.02 26.98
C ALA A 692 -2.66 -0.18 27.56
N TYR A 693 -2.33 0.78 28.42
CA TYR A 693 -3.29 1.75 28.91
C TYR A 693 -3.60 2.85 27.87
N SER A 694 -2.69 3.11 26.94
CA SER A 694 -2.71 4.26 26.03
C SER A 694 -3.74 4.14 24.91
N SER A 695 -4.48 5.21 24.66
CA SER A 695 -5.28 5.38 23.45
C SER A 695 -4.41 5.46 22.21
N HIS A 696 -3.15 5.91 22.33
CA HIS A 696 -2.18 5.97 21.22
C HIS A 696 -1.85 4.57 20.72
N GLN A 697 -1.55 3.63 21.64
CA GLN A 697 -1.32 2.23 21.27
C GLN A 697 -2.58 1.64 20.62
N TRP A 698 -3.76 1.90 21.18
CA TRP A 698 -5.02 1.43 20.57
C TRP A 698 -5.19 1.94 19.14
N LEU A 699 -4.91 3.22 18.88
CA LEU A 699 -4.95 3.78 17.52
C LEU A 699 -3.98 3.06 16.58
N ARG A 700 -2.72 2.85 16.99
CA ARG A 700 -1.72 2.09 16.21
C ARG A 700 -2.13 0.65 15.97
N GLN A 701 -2.79 0.02 16.95
CA GLN A 701 -3.22 -1.37 16.87
C GLN A 701 -4.45 -1.56 15.98
N VAL A 702 -5.45 -0.67 16.07
CA VAL A 702 -6.72 -0.81 15.36
C VAL A 702 -6.65 -0.24 13.94
N PHE A 703 -5.83 0.80 13.70
CA PHE A 703 -5.70 1.46 12.40
C PHE A 703 -4.26 1.51 11.89
N PRO A 704 -3.51 0.39 11.83
CA PRO A 704 -2.10 0.40 11.48
C PRO A 704 -1.82 0.93 10.06
N TYR A 705 -2.77 0.77 9.12
CA TYR A 705 -2.61 1.16 7.71
C TYR A 705 -3.58 2.25 7.25
N ASP A 706 -4.68 2.45 7.97
CA ASP A 706 -5.69 3.45 7.61
C ASP A 706 -5.39 4.82 8.22
N LEU A 707 -4.62 4.86 9.33
CA LEU A 707 -4.18 6.10 9.96
C LEU A 707 -2.67 6.26 9.77
N GLN A 708 -2.26 7.38 9.16
CA GLN A 708 -0.85 7.76 9.18
C GLN A 708 -0.48 8.22 10.59
N PHE A 709 0.13 7.31 11.34
CA PHE A 709 0.53 7.51 12.72
C PHE A 709 2.05 7.72 12.79
N VAL A 710 2.47 8.93 13.15
CA VAL A 710 3.86 9.25 13.49
C VAL A 710 4.02 9.20 15.00
N TRP A 711 4.90 8.33 15.45
CA TRP A 711 5.21 8.10 16.84
C TRP A 711 6.67 8.50 17.11
N ASP A 712 6.83 9.72 17.60
CA ASP A 712 8.15 10.30 17.84
C ASP A 712 8.68 9.95 19.22
N GLU A 713 9.90 9.38 19.24
CA GLU A 713 10.66 9.09 20.45
C GLU A 713 12.10 9.62 20.43
N GLY A 714 12.57 10.12 19.28
CA GLY A 714 13.92 10.66 19.14
C GLY A 714 13.94 12.19 19.07
N THR A 715 13.06 12.78 18.26
CA THR A 715 13.15 14.19 17.91
C THR A 715 12.71 15.10 19.06
N TRP A 716 11.62 14.79 19.75
CA TRP A 716 11.14 15.56 20.90
C TRP A 716 12.15 15.64 22.05
N GLN A 717 12.85 14.53 22.33
CA GLN A 717 13.88 14.51 23.38
C GLN A 717 15.07 15.39 22.99
N GLU A 718 15.49 15.30 21.73
CA GLU A 718 16.59 16.11 21.22
C GLU A 718 16.21 17.60 21.14
N GLN A 719 14.96 17.93 20.79
CA GLN A 719 14.43 19.30 20.86
C GLN A 719 14.59 19.88 22.27
N CYS A 720 14.09 19.14 23.27
CA CYS A 720 14.17 19.52 24.68
C CYS A 720 15.61 19.80 25.11
N GLU A 721 16.54 18.92 24.71
CA GLU A 721 17.94 19.02 25.09
C GLU A 721 18.65 20.19 24.39
N LEU A 722 18.48 20.34 23.08
CA LEU A 722 19.06 21.46 22.32
C LEU A 722 18.52 22.81 22.78
N GLY A 723 17.24 22.89 23.13
CA GLY A 723 16.65 24.10 23.70
C GLY A 723 17.24 24.50 25.05
N LYS A 724 17.50 23.54 25.94
CA LYS A 724 18.21 23.80 27.20
C LYS A 724 19.64 24.30 26.95
N GLN A 725 20.36 23.64 26.05
CA GLN A 725 21.73 24.04 25.69
C GLN A 725 21.78 25.46 25.10
N ASN A 726 20.74 25.85 24.38
CA ASN A 726 20.62 27.17 23.74
C ASN A 726 19.67 28.12 24.51
N TRP A 727 19.47 27.89 25.81
CA TRP A 727 18.48 28.64 26.58
C TRP A 727 18.72 30.16 26.60
N GLN A 728 19.98 30.58 26.54
CA GLN A 728 20.31 32.01 26.51
C GLN A 728 19.76 32.72 25.26
N LEU A 729 19.62 32.02 24.13
CA LEU A 729 18.95 32.57 22.94
C LEU A 729 17.48 32.82 23.22
N HIS A 730 16.80 31.89 23.88
CA HIS A 730 15.40 32.02 24.28
C HIS A 730 15.21 33.22 25.23
N LYS A 731 16.06 33.34 26.26
CA LYS A 731 16.03 34.48 27.19
C LYS A 731 16.22 35.83 26.50
N ASN A 732 17.12 35.90 25.52
CA ASN A 732 17.49 37.17 24.90
C ASN A 732 16.56 37.59 23.75
N HIS A 733 16.04 36.61 23.01
CA HIS A 733 15.39 36.85 21.71
C HIS A 733 13.95 36.38 21.64
N ILE A 734 13.46 35.64 22.64
CA ILE A 734 12.07 35.13 22.67
C ILE A 734 11.34 35.67 23.90
N GLN A 735 11.86 35.40 25.11
CA GLN A 735 11.26 35.90 26.34
C GLN A 735 11.21 37.43 26.36
N GLY A 736 10.07 37.96 26.78
CA GLY A 736 9.81 39.40 26.86
C GLY A 736 9.60 40.12 25.51
N LYS A 737 9.76 39.45 24.35
CA LYS A 737 9.50 40.03 23.03
C LYS A 737 8.00 40.05 22.72
N GLY A 738 7.44 41.26 22.58
CA GLY A 738 6.00 41.43 22.40
C GLY A 738 5.18 40.99 23.63
N ALA A 739 3.89 40.79 23.43
CA ALA A 739 3.03 40.17 24.43
C ALA A 739 3.22 38.65 24.48
N LEU A 740 3.43 37.99 23.34
CA LEU A 740 3.66 36.55 23.22
C LEU A 740 4.88 36.11 24.04
N GLY A 741 6.01 36.80 23.91
CA GLY A 741 7.24 36.47 24.64
C GLY A 741 7.12 36.67 26.15
N LYS A 742 6.15 37.45 26.64
CA LYS A 742 5.87 37.57 28.08
C LYS A 742 5.11 36.37 28.64
N GLU A 743 4.42 35.64 27.78
CA GLU A 743 3.79 34.36 28.10
C GLU A 743 4.72 33.17 27.83
N TYR A 744 5.96 33.38 27.38
CA TYR A 744 6.96 32.31 27.24
C TYR A 744 7.64 32.07 28.61
N PRO A 745 7.35 30.97 29.31
CA PRO A 745 7.85 30.74 30.67
C PRO A 745 9.35 30.40 30.70
N ASP A 746 9.90 30.23 31.91
CA ASP A 746 11.15 29.51 32.08
C ASP A 746 10.89 28.00 31.97
N TYR A 747 11.78 27.28 31.28
CA TYR A 747 11.67 25.83 31.17
C TYR A 747 11.89 25.14 32.53
N LYS A 748 11.34 23.93 32.65
CA LYS A 748 11.48 23.09 33.85
C LYS A 748 12.20 21.77 33.58
N TRP A 749 11.80 21.05 32.52
CA TRP A 749 12.33 19.72 32.19
C TRP A 749 13.08 19.70 30.85
N GLY A 750 12.44 20.26 29.84
CA GLY A 750 12.95 20.49 28.50
C GLY A 750 12.32 21.77 27.95
N VAL A 751 12.77 22.19 26.78
CA VAL A 751 12.24 23.36 26.09
C VAL A 751 11.45 22.89 24.88
N GLU A 752 10.17 23.24 24.83
CA GLU A 752 9.30 23.01 23.66
C GLU A 752 9.27 21.57 23.14
N GLY A 753 9.08 20.58 24.02
CA GLY A 753 9.07 19.16 23.65
C GLY A 753 8.07 18.83 22.55
N ASP A 754 6.97 19.56 22.48
CA ASP A 754 5.89 19.31 21.51
C ASP A 754 6.06 19.98 20.16
N THR A 755 6.95 20.96 20.07
CA THR A 755 7.17 21.75 18.86
C THR A 755 7.47 20.91 17.60
N PRO A 756 8.19 19.77 17.65
CA PRO A 756 8.40 18.91 16.49
C PRO A 756 7.09 18.48 15.79
N SER A 757 5.99 18.32 16.53
CA SER A 757 4.70 17.86 15.99
C SER A 757 4.12 18.78 14.90
N PHE A 758 4.27 20.10 15.03
CA PHE A 758 3.81 21.06 14.02
C PHE A 758 4.95 21.51 13.09
N LEU A 759 6.22 21.43 13.52
CA LEU A 759 7.36 21.62 12.60
C LEU A 759 7.44 20.53 11.54
N TYR A 760 6.94 19.32 11.83
CA TYR A 760 6.76 18.25 10.86
C TYR A 760 5.89 18.66 9.67
N VAL A 761 4.88 19.48 9.95
CA VAL A 761 3.86 19.95 9.00
C VAL A 761 4.23 21.30 8.37
N LEU A 762 5.22 22.01 8.93
CA LEU A 762 5.59 23.37 8.53
C LEU A 762 5.99 23.42 7.04
N PRO A 763 5.29 24.22 6.21
CA PRO A 763 5.59 24.27 4.78
C PRO A 763 6.80 25.20 4.52
N ASN A 764 8.03 24.71 4.75
CA ASN A 764 9.28 25.44 4.47
C ASN A 764 10.01 24.93 3.21
N GLY A 765 9.42 23.96 2.51
CA GLY A 765 9.93 23.35 1.27
C GLY A 765 10.95 22.23 1.45
N LEU A 766 11.20 21.80 2.69
CA LEU A 766 12.17 20.76 3.04
C LEU A 766 11.58 19.35 2.95
N ASN A 767 10.40 19.13 3.52
CA ASN A 767 9.71 17.84 3.55
C ASN A 767 8.23 17.98 3.17
N ASP A 768 7.67 16.90 2.66
CA ASP A 768 6.24 16.67 2.55
C ASP A 768 5.78 15.82 3.75
N PRO A 769 4.87 16.30 4.61
CA PRO A 769 4.34 15.51 5.73
C PRO A 769 3.55 14.26 5.28
N GLU A 770 3.25 14.08 3.99
CA GLU A 770 2.72 12.81 3.47
C GLU A 770 3.77 11.71 3.32
N ASP A 771 5.07 12.07 3.37
CA ASP A 771 6.17 11.10 3.31
C ASP A 771 7.05 11.26 4.56
N PRO A 772 6.75 10.55 5.67
CA PRO A 772 7.50 10.65 6.93
C PRO A 772 9.00 10.35 6.83
N ARG A 773 9.43 9.72 5.73
CA ARG A 773 10.85 9.48 5.43
C ARG A 773 11.56 10.75 4.97
N GLN A 774 10.86 11.78 4.49
CA GLN A 774 11.53 13.03 4.12
C GLN A 774 11.99 13.74 5.39
N ALA A 775 13.31 13.78 5.59
CA ALA A 775 13.88 14.43 6.76
C ALA A 775 13.54 15.92 6.75
N GLY A 776 13.21 16.44 7.93
CA GLY A 776 12.83 17.83 8.14
C GLY A 776 13.21 18.35 9.53
N TRP A 777 12.64 19.49 9.92
CA TRP A 777 12.86 20.08 11.25
C TRP A 777 12.32 19.21 12.41
N ALA A 778 11.47 18.23 12.08
CA ALA A 778 10.97 17.21 13.00
C ALA A 778 11.74 15.87 12.91
N GLY A 779 12.93 15.85 12.32
CA GLY A 779 13.75 14.64 12.19
C GLY A 779 13.33 13.74 11.03
N TYR A 780 13.47 12.43 11.20
CA TYR A 780 13.31 11.39 10.19
C TYR A 780 12.58 10.18 10.77
N HIS A 781 11.60 9.62 10.04
CA HIS A 781 10.82 8.49 10.52
C HIS A 781 10.69 7.40 9.45
N GLU A 782 10.83 6.15 9.88
CA GLU A 782 10.54 4.98 9.05
C GLU A 782 9.42 4.15 9.67
N ARG A 783 8.71 3.41 8.83
CA ARG A 783 7.69 2.49 9.32
C ARG A 783 8.36 1.31 10.01
N GLY A 784 8.14 1.16 11.30
CA GLY A 784 8.81 0.16 12.12
C GLY A 784 8.00 -0.25 13.36
N LEU A 785 8.56 -1.17 14.13
CA LEU A 785 7.96 -1.65 15.38
C LEU A 785 8.18 -0.62 16.49
N CYS A 786 7.12 -0.30 17.24
CA CYS A 786 7.17 0.64 18.36
C CYS A 786 7.82 -0.01 19.60
N ALA A 787 8.09 0.76 20.65
CA ALA A 787 8.73 0.26 21.88
C ALA A 787 7.90 -0.83 22.61
N ASP A 788 6.59 -0.89 22.36
CA ASP A 788 5.73 -1.96 22.90
C ASP A 788 5.97 -3.34 22.26
N SER A 789 6.77 -3.41 21.19
CA SER A 789 7.03 -4.63 20.41
C SER A 789 5.77 -5.30 19.84
N LEU A 790 4.66 -4.57 19.77
CA LEU A 790 3.35 -5.06 19.36
C LEU A 790 2.81 -4.28 18.16
N THR A 791 2.95 -2.95 18.17
CA THR A 791 2.34 -2.06 17.18
C THR A 791 3.38 -1.51 16.21
N THR A 792 2.96 -1.17 15.00
CA THR A 792 3.80 -0.50 13.99
C THR A 792 3.31 0.92 13.73
N ALA A 793 4.24 1.82 13.48
CA ALA A 793 3.99 3.22 13.14
C ALA A 793 5.17 3.78 12.35
N TRP A 794 5.03 5.00 11.83
CA TRP A 794 6.20 5.78 11.41
C TRP A 794 6.91 6.26 12.66
N THR A 795 8.08 5.73 12.96
CA THR A 795 8.72 5.91 14.25
C THR A 795 10.18 6.31 14.12
N SER A 796 10.65 7.09 15.09
CA SER A 796 12.05 7.47 15.29
C SER A 796 12.71 6.66 16.43
N TRP A 797 12.12 5.55 16.85
CA TRP A 797 12.52 4.79 18.06
C TRP A 797 13.72 3.84 17.87
N GLN A 798 13.78 3.10 16.76
CA GLN A 798 14.77 2.01 16.60
C GLN A 798 16.00 2.46 15.83
N GLU A 799 17.17 1.90 16.13
CA GLU A 799 18.36 2.10 15.30
C GLU A 799 18.24 1.39 13.94
N PRO A 800 18.76 1.96 12.85
CA PRO A 800 19.51 3.23 12.76
C PRO A 800 18.61 4.49 12.70
N VAL A 801 17.28 4.34 12.65
CA VAL A 801 16.34 5.44 12.44
C VAL A 801 16.43 6.49 13.57
N TYR A 802 16.60 6.05 14.82
CA TYR A 802 16.79 6.93 15.98
C TYR A 802 17.98 7.86 15.79
N SER A 803 19.17 7.31 15.55
CA SER A 803 20.38 8.12 15.37
C SER A 803 20.30 9.03 14.15
N THR A 804 19.70 8.57 13.05
CA THR A 804 19.43 9.39 11.87
C THR A 804 18.49 10.56 12.16
N SER A 805 17.37 10.31 12.86
CA SER A 805 16.39 11.34 13.21
C SER A 805 17.01 12.43 14.09
N VAL A 806 17.73 12.01 15.13
CA VAL A 806 18.45 12.89 16.05
C VAL A 806 19.52 13.70 15.32
N ALA A 807 20.25 13.10 14.37
CA ALA A 807 21.23 13.81 13.56
C ALA A 807 20.60 14.92 12.71
N TYR A 808 19.46 14.64 12.07
CA TYR A 808 18.72 15.67 11.34
C TYR A 808 18.17 16.76 12.26
N LYS A 809 17.67 16.40 13.43
CA LYS A 809 17.20 17.38 14.42
C LYS A 809 18.32 18.34 14.82
N ARG A 810 19.50 17.83 15.16
CA ARG A 810 20.69 18.64 15.46
C ARG A 810 21.11 19.53 14.31
N ARG A 811 21.06 19.00 13.08
CA ARG A 811 21.42 19.76 11.88
C ARG A 811 20.54 20.98 11.69
N PHE A 812 19.23 20.83 11.85
CA PHE A 812 18.26 21.89 11.53
C PHE A 812 17.87 22.77 12.72
N TYR A 813 18.24 22.41 13.95
CA TYR A 813 17.93 23.20 15.13
C TYR A 813 18.40 24.67 15.04
N PRO A 814 19.62 24.99 14.54
CA PRO A 814 20.04 26.38 14.35
C PRO A 814 19.10 27.20 13.44
N ASP A 815 18.59 26.57 12.38
CA ASP A 815 17.67 27.20 11.43
C ASP A 815 16.29 27.45 12.05
N GLU A 816 15.81 26.46 12.81
CA GLU A 816 14.55 26.52 13.53
C GLU A 816 14.54 27.65 14.57
N ILE A 817 15.58 27.73 15.41
CA ILE A 817 15.66 28.77 16.44
C ILE A 817 15.86 30.16 15.80
N ALA A 818 16.61 30.26 14.71
CA ALA A 818 16.76 31.49 13.95
C ALA A 818 15.42 32.02 13.42
N ASP A 819 14.61 31.15 12.81
CA ASP A 819 13.28 31.53 12.31
C ASP A 819 12.34 31.97 13.45
N PHE A 820 12.40 31.28 14.60
CA PHE A 820 11.61 31.67 15.76
C PHE A 820 12.04 33.03 16.34
N MET A 821 13.35 33.28 16.49
CA MET A 821 13.86 34.57 16.95
C MET A 821 13.44 35.73 16.02
N ALA A 822 13.52 35.53 14.70
CA ALA A 822 13.06 36.51 13.74
C ALA A 822 11.55 36.78 13.86
N ARG A 823 10.74 35.74 14.01
CA ARG A 823 9.28 35.88 14.20
C ARG A 823 8.93 36.58 15.51
N MET A 824 9.66 36.34 16.59
CA MET A 824 9.48 37.06 17.84
C MET A 824 9.92 38.52 17.75
N GLN A 825 10.93 38.84 16.93
CA GLN A 825 11.23 40.24 16.58
C GLN A 825 10.07 40.90 15.84
N TRP A 826 9.42 40.20 14.90
CA TRP A 826 8.22 40.70 14.23
C TRP A 826 7.04 40.90 15.21
N ALA A 827 6.86 40.01 16.18
CA ALA A 827 5.86 40.18 17.24
C ALA A 827 6.12 41.42 18.10
N ASP A 828 7.39 41.71 18.41
CA ASP A 828 7.77 42.86 19.25
C ASP A 828 7.74 44.19 18.49
N GLU A 829 8.37 44.24 17.31
CA GLU A 829 8.66 45.48 16.60
C GLU A 829 7.78 45.70 15.36
N GLY A 830 7.19 44.64 14.80
CA GLY A 830 6.47 44.68 13.52
C GLY A 830 7.37 44.91 12.31
N LYS A 831 8.66 44.60 12.44
CA LYS A 831 9.70 44.58 11.40
C LYS A 831 10.75 43.54 11.78
N GLY A 832 11.48 43.02 10.80
CA GLY A 832 12.53 42.03 10.99
C GLY A 832 12.89 41.37 9.67
N ASN A 833 13.80 40.40 9.70
CA ASN A 833 14.19 39.64 8.51
C ASN A 833 13.09 38.66 8.06
N ARG A 834 13.03 38.27 6.78
CA ARG A 834 12.09 37.28 6.22
C ARG A 834 12.84 36.25 5.37
N ASN A 835 12.35 35.01 5.42
CA ASN A 835 12.98 33.91 4.73
C ASN A 835 13.09 34.14 3.20
N PRO A 836 14.17 33.64 2.58
CA PRO A 836 14.35 33.73 1.14
C PRO A 836 13.31 32.92 0.36
N GLN A 837 13.10 33.28 -0.91
CA GLN A 837 12.21 32.54 -1.82
C GLN A 837 13.04 31.70 -2.79
N VAL A 838 13.01 30.38 -2.61
CA VAL A 838 13.76 29.43 -3.46
C VAL A 838 13.03 29.16 -4.77
N ILE A 839 13.73 29.35 -5.90
CA ILE A 839 13.19 29.16 -7.25
C ILE A 839 14.15 28.30 -8.07
N VAL A 840 13.85 27.02 -8.25
CA VAL A 840 14.67 26.07 -9.02
C VAL A 840 14.05 25.83 -10.40
N ASN A 841 14.84 26.01 -11.47
CA ASN A 841 14.41 25.82 -12.87
C ASN A 841 13.14 26.60 -13.23
N ASN A 842 13.02 27.84 -12.74
CA ASN A 842 11.83 28.70 -12.85
C ASN A 842 10.58 28.19 -12.09
N SER A 843 10.67 27.06 -11.41
CA SER A 843 9.62 26.51 -10.57
C SER A 843 9.64 27.21 -9.21
N LYS A 844 8.51 27.81 -8.85
CA LYS A 844 8.31 28.56 -7.60
C LYS A 844 7.49 27.73 -6.60
N GLY A 845 7.44 28.19 -5.36
CA GLY A 845 6.61 27.63 -4.29
C GLY A 845 7.39 26.71 -3.37
N LEU A 846 6.66 25.93 -2.57
CA LEU A 846 7.24 25.09 -1.52
C LEU A 846 7.17 23.59 -1.85
N GLN A 847 6.31 23.22 -2.81
CA GLN A 847 6.12 21.82 -3.23
C GLN A 847 7.40 21.22 -3.84
N PRO A 848 7.68 19.91 -3.67
CA PRO A 848 8.83 19.29 -4.32
C PRO A 848 8.85 19.49 -5.84
N LEU A 849 10.04 19.72 -6.40
CA LEU A 849 10.24 19.70 -7.85
C LEU A 849 10.45 18.25 -8.30
N VAL A 850 9.48 17.69 -9.02
CA VAL A 850 9.60 16.33 -9.59
C VAL A 850 10.27 16.39 -10.96
N ILE A 851 11.23 15.50 -11.21
CA ILE A 851 11.95 15.35 -12.47
C ILE A 851 12.00 13.86 -12.82
N HIS A 852 11.69 13.53 -14.08
CA HIS A 852 11.92 12.21 -14.64
C HIS A 852 13.18 12.28 -15.50
N ALA A 853 14.14 11.40 -15.25
CA ALA A 853 15.43 11.45 -15.90
C ALA A 853 15.87 10.08 -16.39
N LYS A 854 16.31 10.05 -17.64
CA LYS A 854 16.86 8.84 -18.23
C LYS A 854 18.15 8.43 -17.54
N ALA A 855 18.32 7.14 -17.29
CA ALA A 855 19.61 6.52 -16.95
C ALA A 855 20.74 7.04 -17.85
N GLY A 856 21.88 7.40 -17.25
CA GLY A 856 23.06 7.92 -17.94
C GLY A 856 22.97 9.39 -18.38
N SER A 857 21.85 10.08 -18.12
CA SER A 857 21.68 11.49 -18.48
C SER A 857 22.29 12.47 -17.47
N THR A 858 22.48 13.72 -17.88
CA THR A 858 22.88 14.82 -16.98
C THR A 858 21.70 15.75 -16.70
N ILE A 859 21.36 15.94 -15.44
CA ILE A 859 20.39 16.95 -15.00
C ILE A 859 21.12 18.23 -14.61
N ARG A 860 20.57 19.38 -15.01
CA ARG A 860 21.03 20.70 -14.58
C ARG A 860 19.94 21.39 -13.76
N LEU A 861 20.28 21.82 -12.56
CA LEU A 861 19.38 22.56 -11.66
C LEU A 861 19.90 23.98 -11.48
N ASN A 862 19.00 24.96 -11.56
CA ASN A 862 19.33 26.38 -11.48
C ASN A 862 18.39 27.11 -10.51
N ALA A 863 18.93 27.47 -9.35
CA ALA A 863 18.32 28.29 -8.31
C ALA A 863 18.62 29.80 -8.43
N SER A 864 19.26 30.27 -9.51
CA SER A 864 19.73 31.67 -9.63
C SER A 864 18.63 32.72 -9.69
N LYS A 865 17.36 32.31 -9.78
CA LYS A 865 16.20 33.22 -9.70
C LYS A 865 15.62 33.33 -8.29
N SER A 866 16.17 32.57 -7.33
CA SER A 866 15.83 32.73 -5.92
C SER A 866 16.12 34.16 -5.49
N LYS A 867 15.34 34.66 -4.54
CA LYS A 867 15.43 36.06 -4.12
C LYS A 867 15.10 36.21 -2.65
N ASP A 868 15.72 37.18 -2.03
CA ASP A 868 15.40 37.59 -0.69
C ASP A 868 14.33 38.71 -0.69
N PRO A 869 13.28 38.63 0.14
CA PRO A 869 12.25 39.68 0.23
C PRO A 869 12.76 41.02 0.78
N ASP A 870 13.84 41.03 1.55
CA ASP A 870 14.44 42.17 2.24
C ASP A 870 15.67 42.71 1.48
N GLY A 871 16.13 41.98 0.46
CA GLY A 871 17.22 42.38 -0.45
C GLY A 871 18.58 41.85 -0.03
N ASP A 872 18.61 40.91 0.93
CA ASP A 872 19.82 40.28 1.44
C ASP A 872 20.46 39.34 0.41
N ALA A 873 21.77 39.14 0.54
CA ALA A 873 22.53 38.25 -0.34
C ALA A 873 22.26 36.78 0.03
N LEU A 874 22.21 35.91 -0.99
CA LEU A 874 21.88 34.50 -0.81
C LEU A 874 23.09 33.58 -0.95
N SER A 875 23.21 32.62 -0.04
CA SER A 875 24.08 31.46 -0.16
C SER A 875 23.27 30.19 -0.46
N PHE A 876 23.83 29.28 -1.25
CA PHE A 876 23.16 28.07 -1.73
C PHE A 876 23.98 26.84 -1.40
N HIS A 877 23.34 25.83 -0.86
CA HIS A 877 23.91 24.51 -0.62
C HIS A 877 22.98 23.42 -1.14
N TRP A 878 23.54 22.41 -1.81
CA TRP A 878 22.79 21.31 -2.39
C TRP A 878 23.28 19.99 -1.81
N TRP A 879 22.34 19.19 -1.30
CA TRP A 879 22.66 17.91 -0.69
C TRP A 879 21.62 16.85 -1.05
N GLN A 880 22.04 15.59 -1.00
CA GLN A 880 21.18 14.42 -1.17
C GLN A 880 20.78 13.88 0.21
N GLN A 881 19.51 13.48 0.36
CA GLN A 881 19.09 12.63 1.47
C GLN A 881 19.30 11.14 1.08
N PRO A 882 20.30 10.43 1.64
CA PRO A 882 20.67 9.09 1.19
C PRO A 882 19.77 7.97 1.72
N GLU A 883 18.91 8.24 2.70
CA GLU A 883 18.00 7.25 3.29
C GLU A 883 16.75 7.00 2.42
N ILE A 884 16.54 7.81 1.37
CA ILE A 884 15.45 7.64 0.42
C ILE A 884 16.05 7.30 -0.95
N GLY A 885 15.73 6.09 -1.43
CA GLY A 885 16.33 5.51 -2.63
C GLY A 885 17.69 4.86 -2.36
N LYS A 886 18.16 4.03 -3.28
CA LYS A 886 19.45 3.31 -3.15
C LYS A 886 20.60 4.05 -3.86
N THR A 887 20.27 4.90 -4.81
CA THR A 887 21.20 5.54 -5.74
C THR A 887 21.80 6.78 -5.14
N LYS A 888 23.13 6.81 -5.02
CA LYS A 888 23.87 8.00 -4.57
C LYS A 888 24.44 8.74 -5.77
N VAL A 889 24.34 10.07 -5.75
CA VAL A 889 24.84 10.92 -6.84
C VAL A 889 25.81 11.98 -6.32
N ALA A 890 26.81 12.30 -7.14
CA ALA A 890 27.69 13.44 -6.89
C ALA A 890 27.03 14.73 -7.41
N ILE A 891 27.03 15.77 -6.58
CA ILE A 891 26.47 17.09 -6.90
C ILE A 891 27.64 18.04 -7.19
N ASN A 892 27.77 18.50 -8.43
CA ASN A 892 28.94 19.28 -8.87
C ASN A 892 28.53 20.62 -9.51
N PRO A 893 28.97 21.76 -8.95
CA PRO A 893 29.39 21.94 -7.54
C PRO A 893 28.22 21.67 -6.58
N SER A 894 28.48 21.47 -5.29
CA SER A 894 27.43 21.40 -4.25
C SER A 894 27.01 22.77 -3.73
N ASP A 895 27.85 23.80 -3.93
CA ASP A 895 27.58 25.16 -3.50
C ASP A 895 27.36 26.10 -4.69
N GLY A 896 26.47 27.07 -4.49
CA GLY A 896 26.11 28.07 -5.49
C GLY A 896 24.78 27.79 -6.21
N PRO A 897 24.32 28.74 -7.03
CA PRO A 897 22.95 28.71 -7.55
C PRO A 897 22.74 27.71 -8.70
N LYS A 898 23.78 27.03 -9.20
CA LYS A 898 23.68 26.13 -10.36
C LYS A 898 24.47 24.86 -10.10
N VAL A 899 23.83 23.71 -10.27
CA VAL A 899 24.46 22.40 -10.08
C VAL A 899 24.14 21.48 -11.25
N SER A 900 25.04 20.53 -11.50
CA SER A 900 24.83 19.43 -12.45
C SER A 900 24.98 18.09 -11.74
N ILE A 901 24.11 17.15 -12.09
CA ILE A 901 24.07 15.80 -11.53
C ILE A 901 24.11 14.81 -12.69
N GLN A 902 25.01 13.84 -12.61
CA GLN A 902 25.03 12.69 -13.53
C GLN A 902 24.14 11.60 -12.96
N ILE A 903 23.18 11.13 -13.76
CA ILE A 903 22.25 10.08 -13.36
C ILE A 903 22.88 8.72 -13.67
N PRO A 904 23.08 7.85 -12.68
CA PRO A 904 23.62 6.51 -12.89
C PRO A 904 22.68 5.62 -13.74
N ASP A 905 23.22 4.52 -14.25
CA ASP A 905 22.47 3.54 -15.05
C ASP A 905 21.60 2.59 -14.19
N SER A 906 20.88 3.14 -13.21
CA SER A 906 20.09 2.41 -12.21
C SER A 906 18.60 2.70 -12.36
N ILE A 907 17.95 1.99 -13.29
CA ILE A 907 16.53 2.16 -13.61
C ILE A 907 15.65 1.73 -12.43
N GLY A 908 14.57 2.48 -12.17
CA GLY A 908 13.54 2.13 -11.17
C GLY A 908 13.81 2.62 -9.75
N ASP A 909 14.86 3.44 -9.54
CA ASP A 909 15.18 4.05 -8.26
C ASP A 909 14.85 5.56 -8.22
N THR A 910 14.93 6.16 -7.03
CA THR A 910 14.64 7.59 -6.80
C THR A 910 15.81 8.29 -6.12
N ILE A 911 16.03 9.56 -6.48
CA ILE A 911 17.03 10.42 -5.84
C ILE A 911 16.32 11.63 -5.24
N HIS A 912 16.54 11.86 -3.94
CA HIS A 912 15.99 13.01 -3.22
C HIS A 912 17.10 14.04 -2.94
N LEU A 913 17.02 15.18 -3.61
CA LEU A 913 17.93 16.32 -3.41
C LEU A 913 17.22 17.48 -2.70
N VAL A 914 17.98 18.32 -2.02
CA VAL A 914 17.49 19.55 -1.41
C VAL A 914 18.37 20.72 -1.82
N CYS A 915 17.75 21.78 -2.30
CA CYS A 915 18.37 23.11 -2.40
C CYS A 915 18.06 23.89 -1.13
N GLU A 916 19.09 24.17 -0.36
CA GLU A 916 19.06 24.93 0.89
C GLU A 916 19.60 26.34 0.60
N VAL A 917 18.84 27.36 0.97
CA VAL A 917 19.16 28.75 0.66
C VAL A 917 19.05 29.60 1.92
N HIS A 918 20.15 30.21 2.32
CA HIS A 918 20.19 31.17 3.42
C HIS A 918 20.34 32.59 2.90
N ASP A 919 19.73 33.54 3.58
CA ASP A 919 20.08 34.95 3.49
C ASP A 919 21.31 35.29 4.37
N ASN A 920 21.80 36.52 4.23
CA ASN A 920 22.83 37.08 5.10
C ASN A 920 22.31 38.21 6.01
N GLY A 921 20.99 38.29 6.19
CA GLY A 921 20.34 39.24 7.07
C GLY A 921 20.44 38.83 8.55
N PRO A 922 19.84 39.60 9.47
CA PRO A 922 19.75 39.21 10.87
C PRO A 922 19.16 37.80 11.03
N PHE A 923 19.82 36.97 11.84
CA PHE A 923 19.50 35.56 12.10
C PHE A 923 19.72 34.58 10.94
N HIS A 924 20.17 35.01 9.75
CA HIS A 924 20.53 34.13 8.63
C HIS A 924 19.42 33.15 8.22
N LEU A 925 18.24 33.66 7.84
CA LEU A 925 17.05 32.82 7.64
C LEU A 925 17.18 31.92 6.43
N VAL A 926 16.54 30.75 6.52
CA VAL A 926 16.62 29.69 5.51
C VAL A 926 15.29 29.47 4.79
N SER A 927 15.37 28.96 3.57
CA SER A 927 14.28 28.23 2.93
C SER A 927 14.84 27.10 2.08
N TYR A 928 14.00 26.09 1.83
CA TYR A 928 14.42 24.88 1.14
C TYR A 928 13.57 24.64 -0.10
N ARG A 929 14.10 23.81 -0.99
CA ARG A 929 13.36 23.22 -2.09
C ARG A 929 13.83 21.79 -2.29
N ARG A 930 12.95 20.81 -2.00
CA ARG A 930 13.19 19.42 -2.37
C ARG A 930 13.03 19.20 -3.88
N ILE A 931 13.85 18.33 -4.44
CA ILE A 931 13.83 17.87 -5.81
C ILE A 931 13.81 16.33 -5.78
N ILE A 932 12.83 15.73 -6.43
CA ILE A 932 12.65 14.27 -6.51
C ILE A 932 12.93 13.87 -7.95
N ILE A 933 13.93 13.03 -8.15
CA ILE A 933 14.33 12.55 -9.47
C ILE A 933 13.98 11.06 -9.56
N TYR A 934 13.08 10.71 -10.48
CA TYR A 934 12.79 9.32 -10.85
C TYR A 934 13.72 8.89 -12.00
N ILE A 935 14.41 7.75 -11.84
CA ILE A 935 15.33 7.23 -12.86
C ILE A 935 14.58 6.25 -13.75
N GLU A 936 14.51 6.57 -15.03
CA GLU A 936 13.82 5.81 -16.09
C GLU A 936 14.77 5.17 -17.10
#